data_AF-A0A150P9K9-F1
#
_entry.id   AF-A0A150P9K9-F1
#
_cell.length_a   1.000
_cell.length_b   1.000
_cell.length_c   1.000
_cell.angle_alpha   90.00
_cell.angle_beta   90.00
_cell.angle_gamma   90.00
#
_symmetry.space_group_name_H-M   'P 1'
#
loop_
_entity.id
_entity.type
_entity.pdbx_description
1 polymer ?
#
loop_
_entity_poly.entity_id
_entity_poly.type
_entity_poly.pdbx_seq_one_letter_code
_entity_poly.pdbx_strand_id
1 'polypeptide(L)'
;MIYDVTNAPYNAVGDDSAADHVAIQQAINDAGSAGGGVVYIPKGIYRLQAGLVVSHDGIILEGEGRETVLRHEPAENQNPFIPLLFSKPVNTSKPNLKNVGIRDLTIEFAGAGPPSAGGLQMNGCVDWFCERITVRGNGTGMLGSTTNGISVAYWSSDGIISGCVVEGVSKPGIYLAAARRVTVVGCTSKNNLCTVPAMPRAGAGFQLGQAHEVSFIDCHATGCAVGFNIVCLGEYGSGTVDASPAPSQTSFNVTLVSAEPALFMERLGIWNPTTKRIEALPVESATLVSPTTNTWAVTLAAGNTQVIEAGAQIFVNYDPYSNVRIIGGSAKDNYVVYQNPAPPHQEIVAGYGVFVSSLQPGAVGRDIVISGMICEGNPGAGIVMAAVEDAIVQGCILRNNSIGIQLTDVGTPGTGALPAIDQTRRIMISGCEIYDNAARGVHLRSVEDVILQGTRIHRTKDSVQVEPIRIDRADAERRKTTNVKLRDLDISGYTFHTPPVIPASGDSDAVEDGVYDLAFIGSPEGKLYAPPGSRYLDRATGNVYRKVHGWKKTDWMASLVAHHASEGSGTTAPVNLYLVPENSVVHASVVAVARSADGECAVYRRAVGARRNAGVDAEAVGAVQTIGTDGENDAAWGFNLIVQYNYIRAQVTGATGKNIDWLIRTEIDVH
;
A
#
# COMPACT_ATOMS: atom_id res chain seq x y z
N MET A 1 9.96 40.42 16.16
CA MET A 1 10.62 40.74 17.44
C MET A 1 11.26 39.46 17.96
N ILE A 2 12.41 39.55 18.64
CA ILE A 2 13.12 38.39 19.21
C ILE A 2 13.09 38.53 20.74
N TYR A 3 12.71 37.45 21.41
CA TYR A 3 12.65 37.31 22.86
C TYR A 3 13.67 36.25 23.27
N ASP A 4 14.88 36.70 23.61
CA ASP A 4 15.94 35.81 24.09
C ASP A 4 15.68 35.45 25.55
N VAL A 5 15.43 34.17 25.81
CA VAL A 5 15.06 33.67 27.16
C VAL A 5 16.17 33.86 28.19
N THR A 6 17.43 34.04 27.80
CA THR A 6 18.55 34.25 28.74
C THR A 6 18.74 35.72 29.11
N ASN A 7 18.23 36.65 28.30
CA ASN A 7 18.28 38.08 28.60
C ASN A 7 17.16 38.49 29.56
N ALA A 8 17.37 39.61 30.26
CA ALA A 8 16.32 40.23 31.06
C ALA A 8 15.11 40.59 30.16
N PRO A 9 13.86 40.38 30.62
CA PRO A 9 13.48 40.03 32.00
C PRO A 9 13.39 38.53 32.31
N TYR A 10 13.67 37.64 31.36
CA TYR A 10 13.38 36.20 31.48
C TYR A 10 14.43 35.45 32.30
N ASN A 11 15.72 35.71 32.04
CA ASN A 11 16.86 35.16 32.79
C ASN A 11 16.83 33.62 32.96
N ALA A 12 16.39 32.87 31.94
CA ALA A 12 16.54 31.42 31.90
C ALA A 12 18.04 31.06 31.89
N VAL A 13 18.41 29.99 32.57
CA VAL A 13 19.82 29.66 32.84
C VAL A 13 20.34 28.59 31.89
N GLY A 14 19.57 27.53 31.61
CA GLY A 14 20.00 26.46 30.71
C GLY A 14 21.16 25.61 31.23
N ASP A 15 21.26 25.45 32.55
CA ASP A 15 22.38 24.79 33.25
C ASP A 15 22.09 23.36 33.76
N ASP A 16 20.98 22.75 33.31
CA ASP A 16 20.50 21.44 33.75
C ASP A 16 20.11 21.36 35.24
N SER A 17 19.97 22.50 35.92
CA SER A 17 19.64 22.56 37.35
C SER A 17 18.44 23.47 37.62
N ALA A 18 18.49 24.69 37.07
CA ALA A 18 17.46 25.71 37.23
C ALA A 18 16.15 25.31 36.53
N ALA A 19 15.02 25.61 37.17
CA ALA A 19 13.70 25.38 36.60
C ALA A 19 13.34 26.48 35.59
N ASP A 20 13.67 26.28 34.32
CA ASP A 20 13.59 27.33 33.29
C ASP A 20 12.20 27.52 32.68
N HIS A 21 11.27 26.59 32.91
CA HIS A 21 9.92 26.63 32.32
C HIS A 21 9.16 27.95 32.57
N VAL A 22 9.32 28.58 33.75
CA VAL A 22 8.65 29.86 34.06
C VAL A 22 9.19 30.99 33.18
N ALA A 23 10.52 31.09 33.07
CA ALA A 23 11.19 32.10 32.26
C ALA A 23 10.83 31.97 30.78
N ILE A 24 10.88 30.75 30.25
CA ILE A 24 10.56 30.45 28.85
C ILE A 24 9.07 30.71 28.58
N GLN A 25 8.17 30.29 29.47
CA GLN A 25 6.73 30.56 29.30
C GLN A 25 6.42 32.06 29.33
N GLN A 26 7.12 32.83 30.18
CA GLN A 26 6.94 34.28 30.20
C GLN A 26 7.38 34.92 28.87
N ALA A 27 8.48 34.48 28.27
CA ALA A 27 8.90 34.94 26.95
C ALA A 27 7.86 34.62 25.86
N ILE A 28 7.26 33.42 25.90
CA ILE A 28 6.15 33.03 25.01
C ILE A 28 4.94 33.95 25.20
N ASN A 29 4.57 34.24 26.45
CA ASN A 29 3.42 35.09 26.77
C ASN A 29 3.63 36.53 26.32
N ASP A 30 4.84 37.08 26.51
CA ASP A 30 5.18 38.44 26.10
C ASP A 30 5.21 38.56 24.57
N ALA A 31 5.79 37.57 23.88
CA ALA A 31 5.73 37.47 22.44
C ALA A 31 4.28 37.42 21.93
N GLY A 32 3.43 36.62 22.57
CA GLY A 32 2.00 36.54 22.26
C GLY A 32 1.27 37.87 22.47
N SER A 33 1.54 38.54 23.59
CA SER A 33 0.95 39.84 23.94
C SER A 33 1.36 40.95 22.98
N ALA A 34 2.54 40.84 22.37
CA ALA A 34 3.01 41.74 21.32
C ALA A 34 2.48 41.40 19.91
N GLY A 35 1.62 40.38 19.78
CA GLY A 35 1.03 39.95 18.51
C GLY A 35 1.89 38.96 17.71
N GLY A 36 2.89 38.34 18.34
CA GLY A 36 3.78 37.35 17.72
C GLY A 36 5.26 37.69 17.88
N GLY A 37 6.12 36.72 17.60
CA GLY A 37 7.56 36.88 17.71
C GLY A 37 8.32 35.56 17.72
N VAL A 38 9.64 35.68 17.68
CA VAL A 38 10.56 34.55 17.86
C VAL A 38 10.97 34.53 19.32
N VAL A 39 10.74 33.41 20.00
CA VAL A 39 11.33 33.11 21.31
C VAL A 39 12.61 32.32 21.05
N TYR A 40 13.73 32.99 21.26
CA TYR A 40 15.06 32.42 21.02
C TYR A 40 15.56 31.74 22.30
N ILE A 41 15.97 30.49 22.17
CA ILE A 41 16.46 29.63 23.25
C ILE A 41 17.91 29.23 22.92
N PRO A 42 18.91 29.94 23.46
CA PRO A 42 20.32 29.64 23.19
C PRO A 42 20.71 28.20 23.51
N LYS A 43 21.93 27.80 23.15
CA LYS A 43 22.48 26.51 23.56
C LYS A 43 22.47 26.36 25.08
N GLY A 44 21.96 25.23 25.58
CA GLY A 44 21.84 24.93 27.01
C GLY A 44 20.90 23.76 27.27
N ILE A 45 20.87 23.28 28.52
CA ILE A 45 19.89 22.26 28.97
C ILE A 45 18.91 22.94 29.92
N TYR A 46 17.69 23.16 29.43
CA TYR A 46 16.63 23.88 30.13
C TYR A 46 15.68 22.89 30.78
N ARG A 47 15.68 22.85 32.11
CA ARG A 47 14.88 21.90 32.88
C ARG A 47 13.43 22.37 32.99
N LEU A 48 12.51 21.54 32.54
CA LEU A 48 11.07 21.79 32.56
C LEU A 48 10.41 21.01 33.69
N GLN A 49 9.87 21.73 34.68
CA GLN A 49 9.03 21.16 35.74
C GLN A 49 7.52 21.37 35.48
N ALA A 50 7.17 22.13 34.45
CA ALA A 50 5.84 22.24 33.89
C ALA A 50 5.92 22.40 32.36
N GLY A 51 4.82 22.12 31.67
CA GLY A 51 4.74 22.15 30.21
C GLY A 51 4.72 23.57 29.67
N LEU A 52 5.37 23.76 28.52
CA LEU A 52 5.31 25.01 27.76
C LEU A 52 4.10 25.01 26.84
N VAL A 53 3.33 26.09 26.83
CA VAL A 53 2.13 26.24 26.02
C VAL A 53 2.26 27.46 25.10
N VAL A 54 2.22 27.20 23.79
CA VAL A 54 2.08 28.21 22.75
C VAL A 54 0.62 28.29 22.36
N SER A 55 -0.06 29.35 22.82
CA SER A 55 -1.50 29.58 22.59
C SER A 55 -1.82 30.83 21.78
N HIS A 56 -0.80 31.56 21.31
CA HIS A 56 -0.94 32.80 20.53
C HIS A 56 -0.45 32.57 19.11
N ASP A 57 -1.11 33.24 18.16
CA ASP A 57 -0.72 33.19 16.74
C ASP A 57 0.63 33.88 16.53
N GLY A 58 1.37 33.50 15.48
CA GLY A 58 2.61 34.19 15.09
C GLY A 58 3.82 33.91 16.00
N ILE A 59 3.78 32.86 16.81
CA ILE A 59 4.87 32.48 17.72
C ILE A 59 5.76 31.42 17.12
N ILE A 60 7.06 31.70 17.07
CA ILE A 60 8.10 30.78 16.63
C ILE A 60 9.03 30.50 17.80
N LEU A 61 9.23 29.23 18.14
CA LEU A 61 10.28 28.80 19.06
C LEU A 61 11.54 28.41 18.27
N GLU A 62 12.68 28.97 18.61
CA GLU A 62 13.93 28.76 17.88
C GLU A 62 15.08 28.49 18.83
N GLY A 63 15.69 27.31 18.72
CA GLY A 63 16.92 27.00 19.43
C GLY A 63 18.19 27.36 18.65
N GLU A 64 19.35 27.15 19.27
CA GLU A 64 20.68 27.28 18.66
C GLU A 64 21.19 25.93 18.10
N GLY A 65 20.26 25.12 17.59
CA GLY A 65 20.49 23.76 17.12
C GLY A 65 20.18 22.70 18.17
N ARG A 66 20.43 21.43 17.84
CA ARG A 66 20.06 20.28 18.67
C ARG A 66 20.74 20.22 20.05
N GLU A 67 21.71 21.10 20.31
CA GLU A 67 22.33 21.28 21.61
C GLU A 67 21.51 22.18 22.56
N THR A 68 20.52 22.90 22.06
CA THR A 68 19.44 23.47 22.89
C THR A 68 18.50 22.34 23.28
N VAL A 69 18.47 21.98 24.56
CA VAL A 69 17.70 20.84 25.09
C VAL A 69 16.62 21.34 26.04
N LEU A 70 15.36 21.04 25.73
CA LEU A 70 14.24 21.13 26.66
C LEU A 70 14.08 19.78 27.36
N ARG A 71 14.51 19.69 28.62
CA ARG A 71 14.47 18.43 29.38
C ARG A 71 13.23 18.38 30.26
N HIS A 72 12.35 17.43 29.98
CA HIS A 72 11.19 17.13 30.81
C HIS A 72 11.62 16.43 32.09
N GLU A 73 11.39 17.09 33.21
CA GLU A 73 11.71 16.57 34.53
C GLU A 73 10.67 17.06 35.56
N PRO A 74 9.49 16.40 35.62
CA PRO A 74 8.45 16.77 36.57
C PRO A 74 9.00 16.66 37.99
N ALA A 75 8.56 17.56 38.87
CA ALA A 75 8.93 17.49 40.28
C ALA A 75 8.46 16.16 40.91
N GLU A 76 9.13 15.74 41.98
CA GLU A 76 8.75 14.53 42.72
C GLU A 76 7.24 14.55 43.06
N ASN A 77 6.53 13.46 42.73
CA ASN A 77 5.08 13.28 42.91
C ASN A 77 4.17 14.09 41.97
N GLN A 78 4.69 14.76 40.93
CA GLN A 78 3.84 15.35 39.90
C GLN A 78 3.51 14.37 38.78
N ASN A 79 2.28 14.46 38.29
CA ASN A 79 1.90 13.78 37.06
C ASN A 79 2.70 14.36 35.89
N PRO A 80 3.22 13.52 34.99
CA PRO A 80 3.90 14.01 33.80
C PRO A 80 2.94 14.79 32.92
N PHE A 81 3.48 15.85 32.31
CA PHE A 81 2.78 16.77 31.40
C PHE A 81 3.36 16.67 29.98
N ILE A 82 2.69 17.30 29.01
CA ILE A 82 3.20 17.49 27.65
C ILE A 82 4.33 18.53 27.71
N PRO A 83 5.59 18.20 27.36
CA PRO A 83 6.71 19.14 27.46
C PRO A 83 6.46 20.43 26.68
N LEU A 84 5.95 20.30 25.45
CA LEU A 84 5.65 21.44 24.60
C LEU A 84 4.35 21.22 23.81
N LEU A 85 3.38 22.11 24.05
CA LEU A 85 2.05 22.08 23.46
C LEU A 85 1.78 23.36 22.67
N PHE A 86 1.54 23.21 21.38
CA PHE A 86 0.93 24.23 20.53
C PHE A 86 -0.57 23.97 20.48
N SER A 87 -1.36 24.79 21.18
CA SER A 87 -2.81 24.69 21.19
C SER A 87 -3.42 25.99 21.71
N LYS A 88 -4.54 26.41 21.13
CA LYS A 88 -5.45 27.32 21.82
C LYS A 88 -6.27 26.54 22.85
N PRO A 89 -6.77 27.19 23.92
CA PRO A 89 -7.73 26.58 24.83
C PRO A 89 -8.94 26.06 24.05
N VAL A 90 -9.36 24.83 24.34
CA VAL A 90 -10.56 24.27 23.75
C VAL A 90 -11.77 25.03 24.31
N ASN A 91 -12.41 25.83 23.47
CA ASN A 91 -13.71 26.45 23.76
C ASN A 91 -14.72 26.00 22.68
N THR A 92 -15.98 26.42 22.80
CA THR A 92 -17.07 26.03 21.89
C THR A 92 -16.88 26.46 20.43
N SER A 93 -15.86 27.28 20.11
CA SER A 93 -15.55 27.73 18.75
C SER A 93 -14.18 27.31 18.23
N LYS A 94 -13.42 26.50 19.00
CA LYS A 94 -12.02 26.09 18.81
C LYS A 94 -11.28 26.93 17.75
N PRO A 95 -10.69 28.06 18.15
CA PRO A 95 -9.92 28.86 17.22
C PRO A 95 -8.68 28.09 16.77
N ASN A 96 -8.43 28.09 15.45
CA ASN A 96 -7.16 27.62 14.90
C ASN A 96 -6.00 28.45 15.49
N LEU A 97 -4.90 27.78 15.83
CA LEU A 97 -3.63 28.40 16.17
C LEU A 97 -2.82 28.60 14.89
N LYS A 98 -2.55 29.84 14.51
CA LYS A 98 -2.06 30.18 13.16
C LYS A 98 -0.63 30.70 13.18
N ASN A 99 0.11 30.43 12.10
CA ASN A 99 1.45 31.00 11.85
C ASN A 99 2.42 30.70 13.00
N VAL A 100 2.42 29.46 13.48
CA VAL A 100 3.27 29.01 14.58
C VAL A 100 4.34 28.05 14.11
N GLY A 101 5.46 27.97 14.82
CA GLY A 101 6.46 26.98 14.49
C GLY A 101 7.49 26.73 15.57
N ILE A 102 8.27 25.67 15.35
CA ILE A 102 9.41 25.31 16.18
C ILE A 102 10.57 24.88 15.29
N ARG A 103 11.80 25.28 15.64
CA ARG A 103 13.00 24.79 14.97
C ARG A 103 14.22 24.68 15.87
N ASP A 104 15.16 23.84 15.43
CA ASP A 104 16.56 23.85 15.89
C ASP A 104 16.73 23.59 17.39
N LEU A 105 16.03 22.59 17.95
CA LEU A 105 16.22 22.18 19.35
C LEU A 105 15.91 20.69 19.58
N THR A 106 16.20 20.23 20.79
CA THR A 106 15.91 18.87 21.27
C THR A 106 14.88 18.92 22.39
N ILE A 107 13.94 17.97 22.41
CA ILE A 107 13.04 17.70 23.53
C ILE A 107 13.39 16.31 24.07
N GLU A 108 13.74 16.23 25.34
CA GLU A 108 14.17 14.99 26.00
C GLU A 108 13.22 14.65 27.16
N PHE A 109 12.78 13.39 27.26
CA PHE A 109 11.90 12.95 28.33
C PHE A 109 12.08 11.46 28.67
N ALA A 110 11.82 11.10 29.93
CA ALA A 110 11.65 9.71 30.35
C ALA A 110 10.22 9.19 30.09
N GLY A 111 9.25 10.10 30.14
CA GLY A 111 7.85 9.90 29.75
C GLY A 111 7.19 11.27 29.61
N ALA A 112 6.11 11.39 28.85
CA ALA A 112 5.41 12.66 28.73
C ALA A 112 3.89 12.49 28.72
N GLY A 113 3.25 13.36 29.50
CA GLY A 113 1.81 13.61 29.49
C GLY A 113 0.90 12.44 29.82
N PRO A 114 -0.42 12.63 29.62
CA PRO A 114 -1.40 11.55 29.61
C PRO A 114 -1.15 10.57 28.44
N PRO A 115 -1.79 9.39 28.41
CA PRO A 115 -1.65 8.44 27.32
C PRO A 115 -1.89 9.08 25.94
N SER A 116 -1.00 8.80 24.98
CA SER A 116 -1.01 9.37 23.62
C SER A 116 -0.63 10.85 23.52
N ALA A 117 -0.11 11.46 24.59
CA ALA A 117 0.58 12.74 24.51
C ALA A 117 1.86 12.61 23.65
N GLY A 118 2.19 13.67 22.92
CA GLY A 118 3.50 13.82 22.28
C GLY A 118 4.52 14.48 23.22
N GLY A 119 5.80 14.21 23.02
CA GLY A 119 6.86 15.08 23.55
C GLY A 119 6.76 16.49 22.98
N LEU A 120 6.40 16.58 21.70
CA LEU A 120 5.95 17.80 21.02
C LEU A 120 4.55 17.55 20.47
N GLN A 121 3.61 18.43 20.82
CA GLN A 121 2.23 18.30 20.37
C GLN A 121 1.71 19.57 19.68
N MET A 122 1.15 19.41 18.49
CA MET A 122 0.58 20.48 17.67
C MET A 122 -0.90 20.18 17.41
N ASN A 123 -1.77 20.95 18.05
CA ASN A 123 -3.21 20.71 18.11
C ASN A 123 -3.98 21.89 17.49
N GLY A 124 -4.78 21.64 16.46
CA GLY A 124 -5.52 22.68 15.76
C GLY A 124 -4.63 23.78 15.18
N CYS A 125 -3.41 23.43 14.75
CA CYS A 125 -2.48 24.37 14.15
C CYS A 125 -2.75 24.51 12.65
N VAL A 126 -2.68 25.74 12.13
CA VAL A 126 -2.82 26.06 10.70
C VAL A 126 -1.65 26.94 10.29
N ASP A 127 -1.09 26.73 9.09
CA ASP A 127 0.07 27.44 8.59
C ASP A 127 1.26 27.33 9.56
N TRP A 128 1.79 26.12 9.71
CA TRP A 128 2.79 25.82 10.75
C TRP A 128 3.99 25.03 10.24
N PHE A 129 5.10 25.09 10.98
CA PHE A 129 6.30 24.30 10.69
C PHE A 129 6.93 23.67 11.95
N CYS A 130 7.59 22.54 11.76
CA CYS A 130 8.41 21.86 12.76
C CYS A 130 9.70 21.38 12.07
N GLU A 131 10.82 22.04 12.32
CA GLU A 131 12.05 21.82 11.55
C GLU A 131 13.24 21.44 12.43
N ARG A 132 14.00 20.43 12.00
CA ARG A 132 15.29 20.03 12.61
C ARG A 132 15.18 19.71 14.11
N ILE A 133 14.00 19.33 14.58
CA ILE A 133 13.72 18.96 15.96
C ILE A 133 14.21 17.55 16.24
N THR A 134 14.84 17.35 17.40
CA THR A 134 15.06 16.01 17.95
C THR A 134 14.09 15.76 19.09
N VAL A 135 13.35 14.65 19.06
CA VAL A 135 12.56 14.19 20.20
C VAL A 135 13.14 12.86 20.68
N ARG A 136 13.63 12.83 21.92
CA ARG A 136 14.28 11.67 22.53
C ARG A 136 13.49 11.19 23.74
N GLY A 137 12.98 9.97 23.64
CA GLY A 137 12.51 9.19 24.79
C GLY A 137 13.60 8.26 25.31
N ASN A 138 13.47 7.80 26.55
CA ASN A 138 14.32 6.74 27.12
C ASN A 138 13.71 5.32 26.96
N GLY A 139 12.57 5.22 26.27
CA GLY A 139 11.91 3.96 25.97
C GLY A 139 11.23 3.25 27.14
N THR A 140 11.40 3.70 28.39
CA THR A 140 10.81 3.01 29.54
C THR A 140 9.30 3.16 29.58
N GLY A 141 8.75 4.13 28.82
CA GLY A 141 7.38 4.57 28.99
C GLY A 141 7.15 5.03 30.43
N MET A 142 6.00 5.62 30.69
CA MET A 142 5.52 5.60 32.06
C MET A 142 4.99 4.18 32.35
N LEU A 143 4.91 3.80 33.62
CA LEU A 143 4.10 2.71 34.21
C LEU A 143 2.80 2.35 33.42
N GLY A 144 2.92 1.73 32.24
CA GLY A 144 1.82 1.50 31.29
C GLY A 144 1.33 2.68 30.43
N SER A 145 1.93 3.88 30.46
CA SER A 145 1.55 4.99 29.56
C SER A 145 2.51 5.15 28.37
N THR A 146 1.88 5.46 27.24
CA THR A 146 2.41 5.40 25.87
C THR A 146 2.52 6.82 25.29
N THR A 147 3.73 7.31 25.06
CA THR A 147 4.02 8.67 24.57
C THR A 147 4.50 8.65 23.11
N ASN A 148 3.92 9.52 22.26
CA ASN A 148 4.37 9.77 20.88
C ASN A 148 5.61 10.68 20.87
N GLY A 149 6.37 10.73 19.79
CA GLY A 149 7.41 11.76 19.65
C GLY A 149 6.82 13.13 19.30
N ILE A 150 6.60 13.35 18.01
CA ILE A 150 5.92 14.52 17.47
C ILE A 150 4.50 14.10 17.11
N SER A 151 3.50 14.73 17.72
CA SER A 151 2.10 14.48 17.43
C SER A 151 1.42 15.72 16.85
N VAL A 152 0.73 15.55 15.74
CA VAL A 152 -0.13 16.54 15.11
C VAL A 152 -1.56 16.03 15.25
N ALA A 153 -2.44 16.81 15.88
CA ALA A 153 -3.80 16.37 16.15
C ALA A 153 -4.85 17.44 15.86
N TYR A 154 -6.11 17.02 15.94
CA TYR A 154 -7.30 17.86 15.93
C TYR A 154 -7.39 18.79 14.72
N TRP A 155 -7.41 18.23 13.50
CA TRP A 155 -7.61 18.99 12.27
C TRP A 155 -6.54 20.05 12.01
N SER A 156 -5.33 19.83 12.51
CA SER A 156 -4.20 20.67 12.12
C SER A 156 -3.96 20.55 10.63
N SER A 157 -3.75 21.68 9.96
CA SER A 157 -3.59 21.72 8.51
C SER A 157 -2.46 22.62 8.04
N ASP A 158 -2.09 22.48 6.77
CA ASP A 158 -1.16 23.39 6.10
C ASP A 158 0.19 23.45 6.83
N GLY A 159 0.76 22.26 7.03
CA GLY A 159 1.88 22.03 7.94
C GLY A 159 3.06 21.34 7.29
N ILE A 160 4.26 21.61 7.80
CA ILE A 160 5.48 20.87 7.42
C ILE A 160 6.24 20.36 8.64
N ILE A 161 6.70 19.12 8.58
CA ILE A 161 7.68 18.54 9.50
C ILE A 161 8.92 18.18 8.68
N SER A 162 10.07 18.82 8.93
CA SER A 162 11.26 18.67 8.09
C SER A 162 12.53 18.39 8.88
N GLY A 163 13.31 17.38 8.46
CA GLY A 163 14.63 17.10 9.06
C GLY A 163 14.59 16.70 10.54
N CYS A 164 13.43 16.26 11.05
CA CYS A 164 13.25 15.88 12.44
C CYS A 164 13.75 14.46 12.70
N VAL A 165 14.23 14.22 13.92
CA VAL A 165 14.65 12.90 14.40
C VAL A 165 13.85 12.55 15.63
N VAL A 166 13.22 11.39 15.63
CA VAL A 166 12.54 10.85 16.80
C VAL A 166 13.17 9.51 17.17
N GLU A 167 13.52 9.33 18.44
CA GLU A 167 14.11 8.10 18.91
C GLU A 167 13.67 7.71 20.32
N GLY A 168 13.59 6.40 20.57
CA GLY A 168 13.38 5.87 21.91
C GLY A 168 12.01 6.19 22.51
N VAL A 169 11.01 6.53 21.71
CA VAL A 169 9.65 6.79 22.20
C VAL A 169 8.83 5.51 22.27
N SER A 170 7.81 5.48 23.12
CA SER A 170 7.03 4.25 23.39
C SER A 170 5.82 4.01 22.46
N LYS A 171 5.52 5.01 21.62
CA LYS A 171 4.40 5.06 20.67
C LYS A 171 4.91 5.60 19.32
N PRO A 172 4.09 6.00 18.33
CA PRO A 172 4.66 6.41 17.06
C PRO A 172 5.62 7.58 17.21
N GLY A 173 6.72 7.53 16.45
CA GLY A 173 7.70 8.59 16.47
C GLY A 173 7.10 9.91 15.95
N ILE A 174 6.52 9.88 14.76
CA ILE A 174 5.71 10.97 14.22
C ILE A 174 4.29 10.48 14.00
N TYR A 175 3.32 11.10 14.65
CA TYR A 175 1.91 10.74 14.57
C TYR A 175 1.07 11.88 14.01
N LEU A 176 0.41 11.65 12.89
CA LEU A 176 -0.56 12.57 12.30
C LEU A 176 -1.97 12.02 12.51
N ALA A 177 -2.71 12.62 13.44
CA ALA A 177 -4.07 12.25 13.81
C ALA A 177 -5.05 13.34 13.36
N ALA A 178 -5.97 13.06 12.44
CA ALA A 178 -6.82 14.10 11.86
C ALA A 178 -6.00 15.27 11.28
N ALA A 179 -4.98 15.01 10.48
CA ALA A 179 -4.19 16.04 9.82
C ALA A 179 -4.63 16.26 8.37
N ARG A 180 -4.48 17.48 7.84
CA ARG A 180 -4.86 17.83 6.46
C ARG A 180 -3.76 18.62 5.78
N ARG A 181 -3.35 18.27 4.56
CA ARG A 181 -2.29 19.03 3.83
C ARG A 181 -1.01 19.17 4.66
N VAL A 182 -0.51 18.04 5.18
CA VAL A 182 0.73 18.00 5.97
C VAL A 182 1.79 17.24 5.20
N THR A 183 2.98 17.83 5.08
CA THR A 183 4.15 17.20 4.48
C THR A 183 5.19 16.88 5.54
N VAL A 184 5.66 15.64 5.60
CA VAL A 184 6.77 15.18 6.43
C VAL A 184 7.92 14.86 5.49
N VAL A 185 9.07 15.52 5.65
CA VAL A 185 10.20 15.42 4.71
C VAL A 185 11.53 15.19 5.41
N GLY A 186 12.34 14.25 4.91
CA GLY A 186 13.70 14.02 5.41
C GLY A 186 13.76 13.67 6.89
N CYS A 187 12.68 13.09 7.44
CA CYS A 187 12.58 12.79 8.87
C CYS A 187 13.04 11.35 9.14
N THR A 188 13.60 11.13 10.32
CA THR A 188 13.99 9.78 10.79
C THR A 188 13.26 9.44 12.08
N SER A 189 12.73 8.23 12.15
CA SER A 189 12.10 7.68 13.35
C SER A 189 12.71 6.32 13.65
N LYS A 190 13.32 6.13 14.83
CA LYS A 190 14.10 4.93 15.10
C LYS A 190 14.01 4.42 16.52
N ASN A 191 14.13 3.11 16.69
CA ASN A 191 14.19 2.45 17.99
C ASN A 191 12.99 2.81 18.88
N ASN A 192 11.80 2.90 18.30
CA ASN A 192 10.58 3.18 19.05
C ASN A 192 10.14 1.89 19.75
N LEU A 193 10.09 1.93 21.08
CA LEU A 193 9.86 0.76 21.92
C LEU A 193 8.35 0.55 22.10
N CYS A 194 7.75 -0.45 21.45
CA CYS A 194 6.38 -0.80 21.75
C CYS A 194 6.29 -1.48 23.13
N THR A 195 5.75 -0.77 24.12
CA THR A 195 5.62 -1.28 25.51
C THR A 195 4.30 -1.99 25.78
N VAL A 196 3.41 -2.13 24.78
CA VAL A 196 2.07 -2.71 24.94
C VAL A 196 1.94 -4.03 24.19
N PRO A 197 2.00 -5.19 24.88
CA PRO A 197 1.87 -6.52 24.27
C PRO A 197 0.61 -6.70 23.41
N ALA A 198 -0.51 -6.12 23.82
CA ALA A 198 -1.79 -6.23 23.12
C ALA A 198 -1.89 -5.38 21.85
N MET A 199 -0.97 -4.42 21.62
CA MET A 199 -1.00 -3.51 20.48
C MET A 199 0.38 -3.38 19.82
N PRO A 200 0.88 -4.45 19.15
CA PRO A 200 2.22 -4.47 18.55
C PRO A 200 2.52 -3.26 17.68
N ARG A 201 1.49 -2.70 17.04
CA ARG A 201 1.61 -1.63 16.04
C ARG A 201 1.71 -0.24 16.65
N ALA A 202 1.61 -0.11 17.97
CA ALA A 202 1.71 1.18 18.64
C ALA A 202 3.10 1.81 18.52
N GLY A 203 4.17 1.02 18.34
CA GLY A 203 5.55 1.53 18.20
C GLY A 203 5.96 1.89 16.77
N ALA A 204 5.08 2.50 15.97
CA ALA A 204 5.40 2.79 14.57
C ALA A 204 6.49 3.87 14.41
N GLY A 205 7.23 3.86 13.31
CA GLY A 205 8.12 4.96 12.96
C GLY A 205 7.30 6.22 12.67
N PHE A 206 6.40 6.07 11.70
CA PHE A 206 5.42 7.08 11.28
C PHE A 206 4.03 6.46 11.37
N GLN A 207 3.08 7.21 11.93
CA GLN A 207 1.69 6.80 11.97
C GLN A 207 0.78 7.89 11.42
N LEU A 208 -0.23 7.46 10.67
CA LEU A 208 -1.29 8.29 10.16
C LEU A 208 -2.63 7.70 10.61
N GLY A 209 -3.45 8.52 11.27
CA GLY A 209 -4.83 8.22 11.64
C GLY A 209 -5.76 9.32 11.14
N GLN A 210 -6.78 8.97 10.35
CA GLN A 210 -7.82 9.89 9.89
C GLN A 210 -7.32 11.16 9.18
N ALA A 211 -6.28 11.08 8.34
CA ALA A 211 -5.69 12.24 7.69
C ALA A 211 -5.90 12.23 6.18
N HIS A 212 -5.97 13.41 5.56
CA HIS A 212 -6.06 13.54 4.10
C HIS A 212 -5.03 14.49 3.52
N GLU A 213 -4.62 14.25 2.27
CA GLU A 213 -3.61 15.07 1.58
C GLU A 213 -2.29 15.13 2.36
N VAL A 214 -1.79 13.96 2.78
CA VAL A 214 -0.55 13.84 3.55
C VAL A 214 0.55 13.27 2.68
N SER A 215 1.75 13.83 2.76
CA SER A 215 2.93 13.32 2.07
C SER A 215 4.06 13.01 3.05
N PHE A 216 4.65 11.83 2.93
CA PHE A 216 5.94 11.47 3.50
C PHE A 216 6.97 11.43 2.37
N ILE A 217 8.01 12.24 2.45
CA ILE A 217 9.02 12.38 1.39
C ILE A 217 10.39 12.10 2.00
N ASP A 218 11.07 11.08 1.51
CA ASP A 218 12.41 10.68 1.97
C ASP A 218 12.49 10.49 3.49
N CYS A 219 11.48 9.80 4.04
CA CYS A 219 11.39 9.51 5.46
C CYS A 219 11.97 8.11 5.77
N HIS A 220 12.65 7.97 6.90
CA HIS A 220 13.35 6.75 7.27
C HIS A 220 12.86 6.20 8.61
N ALA A 221 12.44 4.94 8.63
CA ALA A 221 12.07 4.21 9.83
C ALA A 221 12.92 2.96 10.03
N THR A 222 13.46 2.77 11.23
CA THR A 222 14.24 1.56 11.58
C THR A 222 14.18 1.17 13.05
N GLY A 223 14.19 -0.12 13.35
CA GLY A 223 14.07 -0.60 14.74
C GLY A 223 12.73 -0.21 15.39
N CYS A 224 11.70 0.04 14.58
CA CYS A 224 10.34 0.33 15.04
C CYS A 224 9.46 -0.91 14.90
N ALA A 225 8.27 -0.91 15.48
CA ALA A 225 7.31 -2.01 15.28
C ALA A 225 6.83 -2.12 13.83
N VAL A 226 6.57 -0.97 13.23
CA VAL A 226 6.14 -0.81 11.84
C VAL A 226 6.84 0.43 11.33
N GLY A 227 7.41 0.41 10.13
CA GLY A 227 8.03 1.60 9.57
C GLY A 227 7.00 2.73 9.38
N PHE A 228 6.00 2.47 8.54
CA PHE A 228 4.89 3.38 8.24
C PHE A 228 3.56 2.68 8.51
N ASN A 229 2.77 3.18 9.46
CA ASN A 229 1.46 2.65 9.82
C ASN A 229 0.36 3.63 9.36
N ILE A 230 -0.25 3.37 8.21
CA ILE A 230 -1.33 4.18 7.63
C ILE A 230 -2.64 3.47 7.95
N VAL A 231 -3.37 3.99 8.91
CA VAL A 231 -4.52 3.27 9.45
C VAL A 231 -5.74 4.16 9.60
N CYS A 232 -6.90 3.64 9.18
CA CYS A 232 -8.16 4.22 9.57
C CYS A 232 -8.42 3.77 11.01
N LEU A 233 -8.00 4.61 11.96
CA LEU A 233 -8.42 4.47 13.34
C LEU A 233 -9.92 4.78 13.36
N GLY A 234 -10.72 3.88 13.93
CA GLY A 234 -12.14 4.11 14.12
C GLY A 234 -12.42 5.40 14.91
N GLU A 235 -13.66 5.87 14.81
CA GLU A 235 -14.31 6.96 15.54
C GLU A 235 -13.48 7.83 16.52
N TYR A 236 -13.51 9.16 16.32
CA TYR A 236 -13.31 10.09 17.44
C TYR A 236 -14.46 10.00 18.45
N GLY A 237 -15.66 9.65 17.99
CA GLY A 237 -16.81 9.30 18.82
C GLY A 237 -17.87 8.56 18.03
N SER A 238 -18.71 7.82 18.73
CA SER A 238 -19.91 7.18 18.19
C SER A 238 -21.17 7.84 18.73
N GLY A 239 -22.25 7.65 17.99
CA GLY A 239 -23.59 7.98 18.45
C GLY A 239 -24.64 7.14 17.78
N THR A 240 -25.87 7.31 18.26
CA THR A 240 -27.05 6.66 17.70
C THR A 240 -28.03 7.72 17.24
N VAL A 241 -28.58 7.57 16.04
CA VAL A 241 -29.63 8.44 15.53
C VAL A 241 -30.88 8.27 16.38
N ASP A 242 -31.42 9.37 16.90
CA ASP A 242 -32.61 9.34 17.74
C ASP A 242 -33.88 9.13 16.90
N ALA A 243 -34.92 8.57 17.54
CA ALA A 243 -36.22 8.41 16.91
C ALA A 243 -37.05 9.71 16.85
N SER A 244 -36.66 10.74 17.62
CA SER A 244 -37.38 12.01 17.72
C SER A 244 -36.41 13.20 17.70
N PRO A 245 -36.59 14.17 16.77
CA PRO A 245 -37.58 14.15 15.69
C PRO A 245 -37.32 12.97 14.73
N ALA A 246 -38.34 12.57 13.97
CA ALA A 246 -38.17 11.52 12.97
C ALA A 246 -37.02 11.92 12.02
N PRO A 247 -36.00 11.06 11.85
CA PRO A 247 -34.85 11.42 11.03
C PRO A 247 -35.27 11.61 9.57
N SER A 248 -34.66 12.59 8.93
CA SER A 248 -34.81 12.88 7.49
C SER A 248 -33.46 12.76 6.79
N GLN A 249 -33.46 12.84 5.46
CA GLN A 249 -32.23 12.79 4.67
C GLN A 249 -31.30 13.99 4.93
N THR A 250 -31.81 15.10 5.48
CA THR A 250 -31.04 16.33 5.68
C THR A 250 -30.91 16.74 7.14
N SER A 251 -31.75 16.22 8.04
CA SER A 251 -31.70 16.57 9.46
C SER A 251 -32.23 15.46 10.36
N PHE A 252 -31.56 15.28 11.50
CA PHE A 252 -31.90 14.31 12.54
C PHE A 252 -31.20 14.70 13.86
N ASN A 253 -31.64 14.09 14.96
CA ASN A 253 -30.90 14.15 16.21
C ASN A 253 -29.99 12.95 16.36
N VAL A 254 -28.84 13.14 16.97
CA VAL A 254 -27.95 12.06 17.42
C VAL A 254 -27.62 12.23 18.89
N THR A 255 -27.75 11.13 19.63
CA THR A 255 -27.21 10.99 20.98
C THR A 255 -25.81 10.38 20.91
N LEU A 256 -24.80 11.14 21.38
CA LEU A 256 -23.40 10.74 21.31
C LEU A 256 -22.93 10.10 22.62
N VAL A 257 -22.05 9.11 22.53
CA VAL A 257 -21.47 8.41 23.70
C VAL A 257 -20.59 9.35 24.54
N SER A 258 -19.93 10.32 23.91
CA SER A 258 -19.14 11.35 24.57
C SER A 258 -19.29 12.71 23.89
N ALA A 259 -19.09 13.79 24.66
CA ALA A 259 -19.35 15.16 24.19
C ALA A 259 -18.17 15.79 23.46
N GLU A 260 -16.94 15.34 23.75
CA GLU A 260 -15.69 15.87 23.16
C GLU A 260 -15.67 15.83 21.62
N PRO A 261 -16.10 14.74 20.94
CA PRO A 261 -16.05 14.64 19.49
C PRO A 261 -17.04 15.55 18.78
N ALA A 262 -18.11 15.94 19.48
CA ALA A 262 -19.23 16.72 18.96
C ALA A 262 -18.87 18.18 18.69
N LEU A 263 -17.88 18.70 19.42
CA LEU A 263 -17.40 20.08 19.28
C LEU A 263 -16.82 20.37 17.87
N PHE A 264 -16.53 19.33 17.08
CA PHE A 264 -15.89 19.43 15.77
C PHE A 264 -16.61 18.62 14.70
N MET A 265 -17.91 18.37 14.86
CA MET A 265 -18.68 17.50 13.95
C MET A 265 -18.78 18.11 12.54
N GLU A 266 -17.78 17.87 11.70
CA GLU A 266 -17.74 18.31 10.29
C GLU A 266 -18.29 17.22 9.36
N ARG A 267 -18.15 15.96 9.77
CA ARG A 267 -18.47 14.80 8.95
C ARG A 267 -18.98 13.66 9.81
N LEU A 268 -19.97 12.94 9.31
CA LEU A 268 -20.46 11.72 9.92
C LEU A 268 -20.15 10.54 9.01
N GLY A 269 -19.91 9.38 9.60
CA GLY A 269 -19.87 8.10 8.90
C GLY A 269 -21.14 7.33 9.24
N ILE A 270 -21.84 6.80 8.24
CA ILE A 270 -22.97 5.91 8.46
C ILE A 270 -22.81 4.65 7.61
N TRP A 271 -23.19 3.51 8.18
CA TRP A 271 -23.20 2.27 7.43
C TRP A 271 -24.29 2.29 6.35
N ASN A 272 -23.90 2.03 5.11
CA ASN A 272 -24.80 1.81 3.99
C ASN A 272 -24.88 0.31 3.70
N PRO A 273 -26.04 -0.35 3.95
CA PRO A 273 -26.18 -1.79 3.75
C PRO A 273 -26.13 -2.20 2.27
N THR A 274 -26.48 -1.32 1.35
CA THR A 274 -26.44 -1.57 -0.10
C THR A 274 -25.01 -1.63 -0.60
N THR A 275 -24.18 -0.65 -0.19
CA THR A 275 -22.78 -0.58 -0.62
C THR A 275 -21.84 -1.37 0.30
N LYS A 276 -22.36 -1.84 1.45
CA LYS A 276 -21.61 -2.51 2.54
C LYS A 276 -20.41 -1.68 3.01
N ARG A 277 -20.58 -0.35 3.08
CA ARG A 277 -19.50 0.61 3.39
C ARG A 277 -19.98 1.65 4.38
N ILE A 278 -19.04 2.26 5.09
CA ILE A 278 -19.32 3.49 5.82
C ILE A 278 -19.16 4.65 4.84
N GLU A 279 -20.24 5.38 4.62
CA GLU A 279 -20.29 6.55 3.75
C GLU A 279 -20.14 7.82 4.57
N ALA A 280 -19.30 8.74 4.08
CA ALA A 280 -19.08 10.02 4.71
C ALA A 280 -20.21 10.99 4.32
N LEU A 281 -20.88 11.53 5.32
CA LEU A 281 -21.93 12.53 5.22
C LEU A 281 -21.37 13.88 5.68
N PRO A 282 -21.28 14.89 4.80
CA PRO A 282 -20.86 16.23 5.20
C PRO A 282 -21.92 16.89 6.10
N VAL A 283 -21.47 17.41 7.23
CA VAL A 283 -22.32 18.13 8.19
C VAL A 283 -22.24 19.62 7.89
N GLU A 284 -23.39 20.25 7.71
CA GLU A 284 -23.51 21.71 7.55
C GLU A 284 -23.55 22.41 8.92
N SER A 285 -24.27 21.83 9.87
CA SER A 285 -24.29 22.31 11.26
C SER A 285 -24.63 21.20 12.25
N ALA A 286 -24.09 21.31 13.46
CA ALA A 286 -24.42 20.47 14.60
C ALA A 286 -24.61 21.37 15.84
N THR A 287 -25.76 21.27 16.51
CA THR A 287 -26.11 22.08 17.68
C THR A 287 -26.47 21.19 18.86
N LEU A 288 -25.85 21.43 20.02
CA LEU A 288 -26.20 20.71 21.25
C LEU A 288 -27.63 21.08 21.67
N VAL A 289 -28.54 20.11 21.68
CA VAL A 289 -29.95 20.30 22.08
C VAL A 289 -30.25 19.80 23.48
N SER A 290 -29.47 18.84 23.99
CA SER A 290 -29.60 18.35 25.37
C SER A 290 -28.23 18.02 25.96
N PRO A 291 -27.69 18.86 26.85
CA PRO A 291 -26.43 18.57 27.53
C PRO A 291 -26.47 17.31 28.41
N THR A 292 -27.63 17.02 29.01
CA THR A 292 -27.81 15.89 29.94
C THR A 292 -27.69 14.54 29.24
N THR A 293 -28.23 14.45 28.03
CA THR A 293 -28.18 13.23 27.22
C THR A 293 -27.11 13.29 26.15
N ASN A 294 -26.38 14.41 26.04
CA ASN A 294 -25.42 14.67 24.98
C ASN A 294 -26.04 14.48 23.57
N THR A 295 -27.23 15.05 23.38
CA THR A 295 -27.96 14.98 22.12
C THR A 295 -27.71 16.23 21.30
N TRP A 296 -27.44 16.02 20.01
CA TRP A 296 -27.11 17.05 19.03
C TRP A 296 -28.09 17.01 17.87
N ALA A 297 -28.62 18.16 17.48
CA ALA A 297 -29.36 18.32 16.23
C ALA A 297 -28.36 18.54 15.09
N VAL A 298 -28.42 17.67 14.09
CA VAL A 298 -27.52 17.68 12.93
C VAL A 298 -28.30 18.11 11.69
N THR A 299 -27.68 18.96 10.88
CA THR A 299 -28.09 19.28 9.52
C THR A 299 -26.97 18.89 8.57
N LEU A 300 -27.28 18.06 7.57
CA LEU A 300 -26.34 17.66 6.52
C LEU A 300 -26.36 18.66 5.38
N ALA A 301 -25.22 18.79 4.70
CA ALA A 301 -25.17 19.57 3.46
C ALA A 301 -26.09 18.97 2.37
N ALA A 302 -26.55 19.82 1.45
CA ALA A 302 -27.44 19.42 0.37
C ALA A 302 -26.86 18.27 -0.48
N GLY A 303 -27.75 17.38 -0.97
CA GLY A 303 -27.39 16.30 -1.89
C GLY A 303 -27.29 14.90 -1.26
N ASN A 304 -27.49 14.77 0.06
CA ASN A 304 -27.63 13.44 0.67
C ASN A 304 -28.92 12.75 0.18
N THR A 305 -28.78 11.57 -0.41
CA THR A 305 -29.90 10.73 -0.87
C THR A 305 -30.11 9.51 0.02
N GLN A 306 -29.24 9.29 1.01
CA GLN A 306 -29.33 8.15 1.90
C GLN A 306 -30.46 8.35 2.91
N VAL A 307 -31.31 7.32 3.05
CA VAL A 307 -32.30 7.27 4.13
C VAL A 307 -31.57 7.01 5.45
N ILE A 308 -31.82 7.87 6.44
CA ILE A 308 -31.23 7.77 7.77
C ILE A 308 -32.31 7.21 8.69
N GLU A 309 -32.07 6.03 9.24
CA GLU A 309 -33.02 5.34 10.11
C GLU A 309 -32.75 5.66 11.59
N ALA A 310 -33.82 5.72 12.39
CA ALA A 310 -33.69 5.78 13.83
C ALA A 310 -32.96 4.53 14.35
N GLY A 311 -32.05 4.71 15.30
CA GLY A 311 -31.20 3.63 15.81
C GLY A 311 -29.95 3.35 14.96
N ALA A 312 -29.77 4.01 13.81
CA ALA A 312 -28.55 3.87 13.03
C ALA A 312 -27.33 4.33 13.84
N GLN A 313 -26.27 3.52 13.79
CA GLN A 313 -24.98 3.89 14.37
C GLN A 313 -24.28 4.91 13.47
N ILE A 314 -23.77 5.98 14.07
CA ILE A 314 -22.97 6.98 13.38
C ILE A 314 -21.58 7.10 13.98
N PHE A 315 -20.62 7.41 13.11
CA PHE A 315 -19.23 7.67 13.44
C PHE A 315 -18.98 9.17 13.29
N VAL A 316 -18.72 9.86 14.40
CA VAL A 316 -18.44 11.29 14.39
C VAL A 316 -17.03 11.54 13.87
N ASN A 317 -16.90 12.52 12.98
CA ASN A 317 -15.65 12.90 12.34
C ASN A 317 -14.99 11.77 11.58
N TYR A 318 -15.84 10.97 10.92
CA TYR A 318 -15.42 9.89 10.08
C TYR A 318 -14.63 10.42 8.87
N ASP A 319 -13.30 10.26 8.92
CA ASP A 319 -12.39 10.59 7.84
C ASP A 319 -11.43 9.45 7.52
N PRO A 320 -11.82 8.47 6.68
CA PRO A 320 -10.87 7.49 6.21
C PRO A 320 -9.76 8.22 5.45
N TYR A 321 -8.53 7.76 5.63
CA TYR A 321 -7.40 8.44 5.02
C TYR A 321 -7.51 8.44 3.49
N SER A 322 -7.13 9.55 2.88
CA SER A 322 -7.21 9.74 1.43
C SER A 322 -6.09 10.64 0.91
N ASN A 323 -5.67 10.42 -0.34
CA ASN A 323 -4.57 11.16 -0.98
C ASN A 323 -3.29 11.12 -0.11
N VAL A 324 -2.87 9.92 0.25
CA VAL A 324 -1.66 9.68 1.05
C VAL A 324 -0.51 9.31 0.13
N ARG A 325 0.60 10.04 0.22
CA ARG A 325 1.79 9.81 -0.59
C ARG A 325 2.98 9.43 0.28
N ILE A 326 3.68 8.37 -0.07
CA ILE A 326 4.94 7.95 0.52
C ILE A 326 5.96 7.85 -0.62
N ILE A 327 6.88 8.81 -0.69
CA ILE A 327 7.79 9.00 -1.82
C ILE A 327 9.23 8.90 -1.33
N GLY A 328 9.99 7.91 -1.81
CA GLY A 328 11.35 7.66 -1.38
C GLY A 328 11.44 7.09 0.04
N GLY A 329 12.62 7.26 0.67
CA GLY A 329 12.84 6.85 2.04
C GLY A 329 13.05 5.34 2.23
N SER A 330 12.97 4.89 3.48
CA SER A 330 13.19 3.49 3.81
C SER A 330 12.46 3.02 5.07
N ALA A 331 12.02 1.77 5.08
CA ALA A 331 11.53 1.06 6.26
C ALA A 331 12.36 -0.22 6.46
N LYS A 332 13.35 -0.15 7.36
CA LYS A 332 14.37 -1.20 7.51
C LYS A 332 14.42 -1.78 8.90
N ASP A 333 14.56 -3.10 9.00
CA ASP A 333 14.79 -3.79 10.26
C ASP A 333 13.78 -3.36 11.32
N ASN A 334 12.49 -3.28 10.93
CA ASN A 334 11.42 -2.96 11.86
C ASN A 334 10.97 -4.25 12.54
N TYR A 335 11.18 -4.34 13.85
CA TYR A 335 10.78 -5.45 14.69
C TYR A 335 10.38 -4.93 16.07
N VAL A 336 9.52 -5.67 16.77
CA VAL A 336 9.21 -5.41 18.17
C VAL A 336 9.97 -6.41 19.03
N VAL A 337 10.72 -5.94 20.02
CA VAL A 337 11.13 -6.78 21.15
C VAL A 337 10.24 -6.43 22.31
N TYR A 338 9.30 -7.30 22.66
CA TYR A 338 8.58 -7.13 23.89
C TYR A 338 9.50 -7.39 25.08
N GLN A 339 9.67 -6.39 25.94
CA GLN A 339 10.11 -6.64 27.30
C GLN A 339 8.89 -7.10 28.10
N ASN A 340 8.66 -8.40 28.16
CA ASN A 340 7.73 -8.95 29.14
C ASN A 340 8.33 -8.68 30.54
N PRO A 341 7.62 -8.02 31.47
CA PRO A 341 8.11 -7.83 32.84
C PRO A 341 8.32 -9.16 33.59
N ALA A 342 7.80 -10.29 33.09
CA ALA A 342 8.14 -11.62 33.54
C ALA A 342 9.22 -12.27 32.63
N PRO A 343 10.46 -12.47 33.10
CA PRO A 343 11.46 -13.28 32.40
C PRO A 343 10.94 -14.72 32.16
N PRO A 344 11.29 -15.43 31.06
CA PRO A 344 12.37 -15.14 30.10
C PRO A 344 11.91 -14.93 28.63
N HIS A 345 10.63 -14.62 28.36
CA HIS A 345 10.12 -14.61 26.99
C HIS A 345 10.19 -13.23 26.33
N GLN A 346 11.24 -13.00 25.53
CA GLN A 346 11.21 -12.00 24.45
C GLN A 346 10.46 -12.61 23.26
N GLU A 347 9.24 -12.16 23.01
CA GLU A 347 8.53 -12.49 21.78
C GLU A 347 8.88 -11.42 20.73
N ILE A 348 9.53 -11.84 19.65
CA ILE A 348 9.72 -10.98 18.48
C ILE A 348 8.42 -11.04 17.68
N VAL A 349 7.60 -10.01 17.75
CA VAL A 349 6.43 -9.91 16.87
C VAL A 349 6.84 -9.30 15.55
N ALA A 350 6.30 -9.87 14.47
CA ALA A 350 6.63 -9.52 13.10
C ALA A 350 6.36 -8.03 12.83
N GLY A 351 7.42 -7.25 12.70
CA GLY A 351 7.35 -5.87 12.23
C GLY A 351 7.29 -5.78 10.71
N TYR A 352 6.65 -4.72 10.22
CA TYR A 352 6.34 -4.50 8.81
C TYR A 352 7.05 -3.25 8.30
N GLY A 353 7.35 -3.19 7.00
CA GLY A 353 7.88 -1.97 6.38
C GLY A 353 6.81 -0.88 6.31
N VAL A 354 5.83 -1.06 5.42
CA VAL A 354 4.63 -0.22 5.31
C VAL A 354 3.41 -1.09 5.58
N PHE A 355 2.53 -0.62 6.46
CA PHE A 355 1.28 -1.26 6.81
C PHE A 355 0.13 -0.29 6.58
N VAL A 356 -0.75 -0.64 5.65
CA VAL A 356 -1.95 0.13 5.32
C VAL A 356 -3.17 -0.69 5.68
N SER A 357 -4.03 -0.18 6.56
CA SER A 357 -5.23 -0.91 6.97
C SER A 357 -6.40 -0.03 7.39
N SER A 358 -7.52 -0.66 7.72
CA SER A 358 -8.59 -0.08 8.52
C SER A 358 -8.83 -0.92 9.77
N LEU A 359 -9.07 -0.27 10.92
CA LEU A 359 -9.59 -0.91 12.13
C LEU A 359 -11.13 -0.95 12.15
N GLN A 360 -11.77 -0.15 11.29
CA GLN A 360 -13.22 0.00 11.25
C GLN A 360 -13.79 -0.75 10.03
N PRO A 361 -14.66 -1.76 10.22
CA PRO A 361 -15.41 -2.39 9.13
C PRO A 361 -16.14 -1.36 8.28
N GLY A 362 -16.11 -1.52 6.97
CA GLY A 362 -16.75 -0.56 6.08
C GLY A 362 -15.92 0.69 5.77
N ALA A 363 -14.88 0.97 6.55
CA ALA A 363 -13.97 2.09 6.28
C ALA A 363 -12.84 1.67 5.34
N VAL A 364 -12.71 2.40 4.22
CA VAL A 364 -11.79 2.08 3.13
C VAL A 364 -10.95 3.32 2.85
N GLY A 365 -9.63 3.19 2.94
CA GLY A 365 -8.71 4.24 2.53
C GLY A 365 -8.59 4.33 1.02
N ARG A 366 -8.33 5.54 0.49
CA ARG A 366 -8.28 5.78 -0.96
C ARG A 366 -7.08 6.60 -1.41
N ASP A 367 -6.76 6.52 -2.70
CA ASP A 367 -5.78 7.39 -3.37
C ASP A 367 -4.40 7.34 -2.69
N ILE A 368 -3.84 6.14 -2.58
CA ILE A 368 -2.53 5.95 -1.95
C ILE A 368 -1.45 5.80 -3.01
N VAL A 369 -0.34 6.51 -2.84
CA VAL A 369 0.84 6.33 -3.68
C VAL A 369 2.03 5.98 -2.81
N ILE A 370 2.63 4.81 -3.03
CA ILE A 370 3.91 4.40 -2.45
C ILE A 370 4.91 4.29 -3.61
N SER A 371 5.93 5.15 -3.63
CA SER A 371 6.84 5.27 -4.77
C SER A 371 8.29 5.33 -4.31
N GLY A 372 9.18 4.50 -4.86
CA GLY A 372 10.61 4.57 -4.58
C GLY A 372 11.01 4.17 -3.15
N MET A 373 10.14 3.47 -2.41
CA MET A 373 10.41 3.05 -1.03
C MET A 373 11.33 1.83 -0.99
N ILE A 374 12.25 1.79 -0.02
CA ILE A 374 13.06 0.61 0.27
C ILE A 374 12.52 -0.07 1.54
N CYS A 375 11.97 -1.27 1.41
CA CYS A 375 11.55 -2.11 2.54
C CYS A 375 12.49 -3.32 2.67
N GLU A 376 13.25 -3.37 3.75
CA GLU A 376 14.33 -4.36 3.92
C GLU A 376 14.42 -4.92 5.33
N GLY A 377 14.66 -6.23 5.46
CA GLY A 377 14.99 -6.84 6.75
C GLY A 377 13.82 -6.92 7.74
N ASN A 378 12.58 -6.69 7.28
CA ASN A 378 11.41 -6.72 8.16
C ASN A 378 10.93 -8.18 8.32
N PRO A 379 10.74 -8.71 9.55
CA PRO A 379 10.29 -10.08 9.77
C PRO A 379 8.84 -10.33 9.32
N GLY A 380 8.04 -9.28 9.10
CA GLY A 380 6.76 -9.29 8.41
C GLY A 380 6.90 -9.00 6.91
N ALA A 381 5.85 -8.51 6.26
CA ALA A 381 5.95 -8.10 4.86
C ALA A 381 6.62 -6.73 4.71
N GLY A 382 7.25 -6.49 3.56
CA GLY A 382 7.75 -5.18 3.18
C GLY A 382 6.63 -4.17 3.03
N ILE A 383 5.57 -4.50 2.29
CA ILE A 383 4.34 -3.70 2.20
C ILE A 383 3.13 -4.60 2.42
N VAL A 384 2.22 -4.20 3.31
CA VAL A 384 0.89 -4.80 3.48
C VAL A 384 -0.18 -3.76 3.23
N MET A 385 -1.20 -4.10 2.44
CA MET A 385 -2.38 -3.26 2.26
C MET A 385 -3.67 -4.06 2.46
N ALA A 386 -4.58 -3.50 3.25
CA ALA A 386 -5.90 -4.07 3.54
C ALA A 386 -6.96 -2.97 3.66
N ALA A 387 -8.16 -3.22 3.17
CA ALA A 387 -9.25 -2.23 3.11
C ALA A 387 -8.81 -0.93 2.41
N VAL A 388 -8.17 -1.07 1.25
CA VAL A 388 -7.62 0.02 0.43
C VAL A 388 -8.18 -0.04 -0.98
N GLU A 389 -8.49 1.13 -1.52
CA GLU A 389 -8.98 1.29 -2.89
C GLU A 389 -8.16 2.37 -3.61
N ASP A 390 -7.96 2.24 -4.93
CA ASP A 390 -7.22 3.23 -5.73
C ASP A 390 -5.80 3.47 -5.21
N ALA A 391 -4.98 2.42 -5.20
CA ALA A 391 -3.60 2.49 -4.71
C ALA A 391 -2.55 2.16 -5.78
N ILE A 392 -1.42 2.85 -5.71
CA ILE A 392 -0.26 2.65 -6.59
C ILE A 392 0.97 2.35 -5.73
N VAL A 393 1.65 1.24 -6.04
CA VAL A 393 2.98 0.91 -5.53
C VAL A 393 3.93 0.88 -6.72
N GLN A 394 4.94 1.75 -6.74
CA GLN A 394 5.82 1.85 -7.91
C GLN A 394 7.30 2.05 -7.57
N GLY A 395 8.19 1.48 -8.37
CA GLY A 395 9.64 1.72 -8.24
C GLY A 395 10.22 1.32 -6.87
N CYS A 396 9.55 0.47 -6.11
CA CYS A 396 9.96 0.11 -4.75
C CYS A 396 10.93 -1.07 -4.77
N ILE A 397 11.81 -1.13 -3.77
CA ILE A 397 12.74 -2.25 -3.57
C ILE A 397 12.32 -2.99 -2.30
N LEU A 398 11.94 -4.27 -2.43
CA LEU A 398 11.43 -5.09 -1.33
C LEU A 398 12.24 -6.38 -1.22
N ARG A 399 13.13 -6.45 -0.22
CA ARG A 399 14.03 -7.59 -0.04
C ARG A 399 14.26 -8.02 1.38
N ASN A 400 14.63 -9.28 1.59
CA ASN A 400 14.94 -9.81 2.93
C ASN A 400 13.80 -9.59 3.94
N ASN A 401 12.55 -9.47 3.48
CA ASN A 401 11.37 -9.46 4.34
C ASN A 401 10.77 -10.86 4.42
N SER A 402 9.72 -11.11 5.19
CA SER A 402 8.97 -12.39 5.07
C SER A 402 8.25 -12.50 3.72
N ILE A 403 7.55 -11.43 3.34
CA ILE A 403 6.85 -11.29 2.05
C ILE A 403 7.26 -9.94 1.46
N GLY A 404 7.44 -9.84 0.14
CA GLY A 404 7.62 -8.54 -0.52
C GLY A 404 6.38 -7.66 -0.35
N ILE A 405 5.33 -7.95 -1.10
CA ILE A 405 4.03 -7.24 -1.05
C ILE A 405 2.91 -8.20 -0.71
N GLN A 406 2.07 -7.85 0.26
CA GLN A 406 0.84 -8.56 0.60
C GLN A 406 -0.38 -7.65 0.44
N LEU A 407 -1.33 -8.05 -0.41
CA LEU A 407 -2.64 -7.43 -0.52
C LEU A 407 -3.67 -8.38 0.08
N THR A 408 -4.49 -7.90 1.00
CA THR A 408 -5.46 -8.75 1.69
C THR A 408 -6.76 -8.01 1.95
N ASP A 409 -7.88 -8.68 1.75
CA ASP A 409 -9.19 -8.10 1.97
C ASP A 409 -9.65 -8.14 3.43
N VAL A 410 -9.05 -9.03 4.23
CA VAL A 410 -9.30 -9.09 5.66
C VAL A 410 -8.67 -7.85 6.31
N GLY A 411 -9.47 -7.14 7.10
CA GLY A 411 -8.99 -6.13 8.04
C GLY A 411 -7.97 -6.73 9.01
N THR A 412 -7.50 -5.97 9.99
CA THR A 412 -6.41 -6.40 10.86
C THR A 412 -6.58 -7.84 11.42
N PRO A 413 -5.64 -8.77 11.17
CA PRO A 413 -5.72 -10.13 11.69
C PRO A 413 -5.91 -10.10 13.21
N GLY A 414 -6.96 -10.77 13.71
CA GLY A 414 -7.26 -10.87 15.15
C GLY A 414 -8.51 -10.12 15.63
N THR A 415 -9.11 -9.23 14.83
CA THR A 415 -10.44 -8.67 15.14
C THR A 415 -11.50 -9.65 14.65
N GLY A 416 -11.92 -10.59 15.52
CA GLY A 416 -12.97 -11.56 15.20
C GLY A 416 -14.21 -10.87 14.62
N ALA A 417 -14.75 -11.45 13.54
CA ALA A 417 -16.05 -11.12 12.97
C ALA A 417 -16.25 -9.70 12.41
N LEU A 418 -15.27 -9.13 11.69
CA LEU A 418 -15.67 -8.16 10.67
C LEU A 418 -16.42 -8.93 9.57
N PRO A 419 -17.63 -8.51 9.15
CA PRO A 419 -18.31 -9.17 8.04
C PRO A 419 -17.38 -9.25 6.84
N ALA A 420 -17.55 -10.28 5.99
CA ALA A 420 -16.86 -10.36 4.70
C ALA A 420 -17.26 -9.16 3.84
N ILE A 421 -16.54 -8.06 3.99
CA ILE A 421 -16.70 -6.86 3.21
C ILE A 421 -15.51 -6.83 2.26
N ASP A 422 -15.84 -6.96 0.98
CA ASP A 422 -14.93 -6.91 -0.14
C ASP A 422 -14.49 -5.44 -0.39
N GLN A 423 -13.31 -5.07 0.11
CA GLN A 423 -12.85 -3.68 0.22
C GLN A 423 -11.56 -3.38 -0.53
N THR A 424 -10.68 -4.37 -0.71
CA THR A 424 -9.33 -4.16 -1.23
C THR A 424 -9.30 -4.33 -2.74
N ARG A 425 -9.20 -3.23 -3.49
CA ARG A 425 -9.31 -3.28 -4.96
C ARG A 425 -8.69 -2.10 -5.71
N ARG A 426 -8.56 -2.24 -7.03
CA ARG A 426 -7.99 -1.21 -7.92
C ARG A 426 -6.59 -0.79 -7.48
N ILE A 427 -5.71 -1.80 -7.45
CA ILE A 427 -4.34 -1.63 -6.98
C ILE A 427 -3.38 -1.87 -8.15
N MET A 428 -2.51 -0.91 -8.42
CA MET A 428 -1.43 -1.05 -9.39
C MET A 428 -0.10 -1.22 -8.67
N ILE A 429 0.65 -2.25 -9.05
CA ILE A 429 2.04 -2.47 -8.64
C ILE A 429 2.89 -2.43 -9.91
N SER A 430 3.87 -1.53 -10.00
CA SER A 430 4.60 -1.27 -11.24
C SER A 430 6.09 -1.02 -11.03
N GLY A 431 6.96 -1.59 -11.86
CA GLY A 431 8.40 -1.25 -11.84
C GLY A 431 9.11 -1.52 -10.51
N CYS A 432 8.61 -2.44 -9.69
CA CYS A 432 9.24 -2.78 -8.40
C CYS A 432 10.31 -3.87 -8.56
N GLU A 433 11.25 -3.91 -7.62
CA GLU A 433 12.28 -4.95 -7.48
C GLU A 433 11.98 -5.75 -6.20
N ILE A 434 11.55 -7.00 -6.34
CA ILE A 434 11.08 -7.85 -5.23
C ILE A 434 11.90 -9.14 -5.21
N TYR A 435 12.75 -9.32 -4.20
CA TYR A 435 13.64 -10.48 -4.16
C TYR A 435 14.08 -10.89 -2.76
N ASP A 436 14.49 -12.15 -2.63
CA ASP A 436 15.10 -12.68 -1.41
C ASP A 436 14.28 -12.49 -0.12
N ASN A 437 12.96 -12.49 -0.26
CA ASN A 437 12.05 -12.56 0.87
C ASN A 437 11.94 -14.01 1.40
N ALA A 438 11.68 -14.19 2.69
CA ALA A 438 11.72 -15.47 3.39
C ALA A 438 10.69 -16.49 2.89
N ALA A 439 9.58 -16.02 2.31
CA ALA A 439 8.53 -16.87 1.78
C ALA A 439 8.16 -16.51 0.33
N ARG A 440 7.69 -15.28 0.09
CA ARG A 440 6.98 -14.92 -1.14
C ARG A 440 7.37 -13.55 -1.67
N GLY A 441 7.30 -13.39 -3.00
CA GLY A 441 7.39 -12.08 -3.65
C GLY A 441 6.11 -11.26 -3.43
N VAL A 442 5.02 -11.67 -4.07
CA VAL A 442 3.71 -11.02 -4.01
C VAL A 442 2.65 -12.00 -3.51
N HIS A 443 1.77 -11.55 -2.63
CA HIS A 443 0.70 -12.37 -2.04
C HIS A 443 -0.64 -11.65 -2.15
N LEU A 444 -1.58 -12.22 -2.90
CA LEU A 444 -2.91 -11.67 -3.18
C LEU A 444 -3.99 -12.51 -2.48
N ARG A 445 -4.71 -11.91 -1.52
CA ARG A 445 -5.70 -12.61 -0.69
C ARG A 445 -7.08 -11.97 -0.76
N SER A 446 -8.00 -12.59 -1.51
CA SER A 446 -9.38 -12.12 -1.69
C SER A 446 -9.52 -10.68 -2.24
N VAL A 447 -8.61 -10.26 -3.11
CA VAL A 447 -8.55 -8.88 -3.67
C VAL A 447 -9.12 -8.79 -5.08
N GLU A 448 -9.46 -7.60 -5.55
CA GLU A 448 -10.09 -7.39 -6.87
C GLU A 448 -9.37 -6.31 -7.69
N ASP A 449 -9.31 -6.47 -9.01
CA ASP A 449 -8.76 -5.47 -9.94
C ASP A 449 -7.33 -5.05 -9.57
N VAL A 450 -6.43 -6.02 -9.59
CA VAL A 450 -5.01 -5.83 -9.29
C VAL A 450 -4.21 -5.87 -10.60
N ILE A 451 -3.41 -4.84 -10.84
CA ILE A 451 -2.48 -4.77 -11.97
C ILE A 451 -1.06 -4.90 -11.44
N LEU A 452 -0.32 -5.89 -11.94
CA LEU A 452 1.10 -6.09 -11.66
C LEU A 452 1.84 -6.01 -12.99
N GLN A 453 2.65 -4.96 -13.19
CA GLN A 453 3.29 -4.70 -14.48
C GLN A 453 4.76 -4.28 -14.38
N GLY A 454 5.60 -4.69 -15.33
CA GLY A 454 6.99 -4.25 -15.43
C GLY A 454 7.81 -4.48 -14.15
N THR A 455 7.38 -5.41 -13.30
CA THR A 455 7.93 -5.65 -11.96
C THR A 455 8.83 -6.87 -12.03
N ARG A 456 9.99 -6.78 -11.39
CA ARG A 456 10.94 -7.88 -11.30
C ARG A 456 10.75 -8.60 -9.97
N ILE A 457 10.37 -9.86 -10.04
CA ILE A 457 10.16 -10.75 -8.89
C ILE A 457 11.15 -11.88 -9.02
N HIS A 458 12.31 -11.76 -8.39
CA HIS A 458 13.41 -12.68 -8.63
C HIS A 458 14.01 -13.22 -7.33
N ARG A 459 14.91 -14.19 -7.44
CA ARG A 459 15.62 -14.76 -6.30
C ARG A 459 17.09 -14.99 -6.63
N THR A 460 17.97 -14.77 -5.65
CA THR A 460 19.38 -15.18 -5.74
C THR A 460 19.53 -16.68 -5.49
N LYS A 461 20.71 -17.25 -5.79
CA LYS A 461 20.97 -18.70 -5.73
C LYS A 461 20.65 -19.30 -4.35
N ASP A 462 20.99 -18.56 -3.29
CA ASP A 462 20.87 -18.99 -1.90
C ASP A 462 19.61 -18.44 -1.21
N SER A 463 18.72 -17.85 -2.01
CA SER A 463 17.48 -17.28 -1.56
C SER A 463 16.47 -18.33 -1.09
N VAL A 464 15.79 -17.98 -0.01
CA VAL A 464 14.66 -18.75 0.54
C VAL A 464 13.31 -18.36 -0.07
N GLN A 465 13.27 -17.37 -0.97
CA GLN A 465 12.02 -16.98 -1.65
C GLN A 465 11.54 -18.13 -2.55
N VAL A 466 10.47 -18.82 -2.14
CA VAL A 466 9.99 -20.04 -2.80
C VAL A 466 8.85 -19.78 -3.78
N GLU A 467 8.06 -18.71 -3.58
CA GLU A 467 6.91 -18.42 -4.42
C GLU A 467 7.01 -16.99 -5.00
N PRO A 468 6.93 -16.80 -6.33
CA PRO A 468 6.90 -15.46 -6.92
C PRO A 468 5.58 -14.75 -6.59
N ILE A 469 4.45 -15.35 -7.00
CA ILE A 469 3.10 -14.82 -6.79
C ILE A 469 2.23 -15.92 -6.17
N ARG A 470 1.72 -15.66 -4.97
CA ARG A 470 0.74 -16.51 -4.27
C ARG A 470 -0.64 -15.89 -4.34
N ILE A 471 -1.65 -16.71 -4.62
CA ILE A 471 -3.06 -16.32 -4.61
C ILE A 471 -3.82 -17.27 -3.69
N ASP A 472 -4.64 -16.72 -2.79
CA ASP A 472 -5.55 -17.52 -1.95
C ASP A 472 -6.79 -16.73 -1.58
N ARG A 473 -7.78 -17.48 -1.11
CA ARG A 473 -8.89 -16.91 -0.38
C ARG A 473 -8.47 -16.70 1.07
N ALA A 474 -8.84 -15.58 1.66
CA ALA A 474 -8.46 -15.30 3.03
C ALA A 474 -9.16 -16.24 4.03
N ASP A 475 -10.43 -16.60 3.74
CA ASP A 475 -11.23 -17.63 4.42
C ASP A 475 -12.35 -18.11 3.48
N ALA A 476 -13.14 -19.12 3.86
CA ALA A 476 -14.17 -19.70 3.00
C ALA A 476 -15.33 -18.75 2.64
N GLU A 477 -15.61 -17.76 3.48
CA GLU A 477 -16.73 -16.81 3.35
C GLU A 477 -16.38 -15.60 2.48
N ARG A 478 -15.09 -15.32 2.30
CA ARG A 478 -14.58 -14.21 1.47
C ARG A 478 -14.65 -14.51 -0.01
N ARG A 479 -14.66 -13.45 -0.83
CA ARG A 479 -14.54 -13.59 -2.28
C ARG A 479 -13.23 -14.26 -2.69
N LYS A 480 -13.24 -14.88 -3.87
CA LYS A 480 -11.99 -15.20 -4.58
C LYS A 480 -11.30 -13.91 -5.01
N THR A 481 -9.99 -14.01 -5.24
CA THR A 481 -9.27 -12.95 -5.94
C THR A 481 -9.75 -12.88 -7.40
N THR A 482 -10.10 -11.70 -7.89
CA THR A 482 -10.68 -11.49 -9.23
C THR A 482 -10.01 -10.34 -9.99
N ASN A 483 -10.16 -10.36 -11.31
CA ASN A 483 -9.70 -9.36 -12.27
C ASN A 483 -8.21 -9.00 -12.09
N VAL A 484 -7.35 -10.02 -12.11
CA VAL A 484 -5.90 -9.83 -11.96
C VAL A 484 -5.25 -9.68 -13.33
N LYS A 485 -4.46 -8.62 -13.50
CA LYS A 485 -3.72 -8.31 -14.73
C LYS A 485 -2.22 -8.41 -14.46
N LEU A 486 -1.55 -9.38 -15.06
CA LEU A 486 -0.10 -9.59 -14.91
C LEU A 486 0.57 -9.30 -16.25
N ARG A 487 1.56 -8.39 -16.30
CA ARG A 487 2.19 -7.96 -17.56
C ARG A 487 3.68 -7.74 -17.41
N ASP A 488 4.47 -8.14 -18.40
CA ASP A 488 5.89 -7.78 -18.50
C ASP A 488 6.68 -8.04 -17.20
N LEU A 489 6.39 -9.16 -16.53
CA LEU A 489 7.05 -9.54 -15.29
C LEU A 489 8.37 -10.26 -15.60
N ASP A 490 9.44 -9.90 -14.88
CA ASP A 490 10.66 -10.72 -14.86
C ASP A 490 10.68 -11.60 -13.62
N ILE A 491 10.47 -12.91 -13.83
CA ILE A 491 10.42 -13.93 -12.78
C ILE A 491 11.71 -14.77 -12.80
N SER A 492 12.85 -14.11 -12.92
CA SER A 492 14.15 -14.78 -13.03
C SER A 492 14.58 -15.46 -11.72
N GLY A 493 15.41 -16.51 -11.82
CA GLY A 493 15.90 -17.28 -10.66
C GLY A 493 14.93 -18.36 -10.14
N TYR A 494 13.70 -18.42 -10.64
CA TYR A 494 12.77 -19.50 -10.37
C TYR A 494 12.91 -20.65 -11.36
N THR A 495 12.60 -21.87 -10.91
CA THR A 495 12.65 -23.07 -11.75
C THR A 495 11.25 -23.46 -12.21
N PHE A 496 11.17 -24.30 -13.24
CA PHE A 496 9.92 -24.79 -13.80
C PHE A 496 9.01 -25.55 -12.81
N HIS A 497 9.57 -26.05 -11.70
CA HIS A 497 8.79 -26.72 -10.66
C HIS A 497 7.94 -25.74 -9.82
N THR A 498 8.26 -24.45 -9.87
CA THR A 498 7.52 -23.39 -9.21
C THR A 498 6.87 -22.52 -10.28
N PRO A 499 5.57 -22.72 -10.59
CA PRO A 499 4.91 -21.89 -11.59
C PRO A 499 4.90 -20.42 -11.13
N PRO A 500 4.86 -19.47 -12.08
CA PRO A 500 4.94 -18.04 -11.77
C PRO A 500 3.78 -17.54 -10.90
N VAL A 501 2.64 -18.22 -10.96
CA VAL A 501 1.43 -17.93 -10.19
C VAL A 501 0.95 -19.21 -9.52
N ILE A 502 0.73 -19.16 -8.20
CA ILE A 502 0.39 -20.32 -7.38
C ILE A 502 -0.91 -20.04 -6.61
N PRO A 503 -2.05 -20.62 -7.03
CA PRO A 503 -3.25 -20.67 -6.20
C PRO A 503 -3.07 -21.65 -5.04
N ALA A 504 -3.42 -21.25 -3.82
CA ALA A 504 -3.15 -22.06 -2.63
C ALA A 504 -3.89 -23.38 -2.59
N SER A 505 -5.17 -23.33 -2.94
CA SER A 505 -6.08 -24.49 -2.90
C SER A 505 -6.48 -24.92 -4.32
N GLY A 506 -5.59 -24.67 -5.30
CA GLY A 506 -5.82 -25.00 -6.71
C GLY A 506 -7.08 -24.30 -7.25
N ASP A 507 -8.04 -25.10 -7.72
CA ASP A 507 -9.25 -24.63 -8.40
C ASP A 507 -10.11 -23.68 -7.56
N SER A 508 -10.15 -23.82 -6.23
CA SER A 508 -11.00 -22.97 -5.39
C SER A 508 -10.47 -21.55 -5.22
N ASP A 509 -9.19 -21.32 -5.52
CA ASP A 509 -8.49 -20.04 -5.31
C ASP A 509 -7.94 -19.44 -6.61
N ALA A 510 -8.01 -20.18 -7.72
CA ALA A 510 -7.58 -19.69 -9.03
C ALA A 510 -8.42 -18.48 -9.47
N VAL A 511 -7.76 -17.52 -10.10
CA VAL A 511 -8.38 -16.32 -10.66
C VAL A 511 -9.06 -16.67 -11.99
N GLU A 512 -10.32 -16.28 -12.13
CA GLU A 512 -11.16 -16.67 -13.26
C GLU A 512 -11.24 -15.59 -14.35
N ASP A 513 -10.91 -14.35 -14.02
CA ASP A 513 -11.03 -13.14 -14.85
C ASP A 513 -9.80 -12.23 -14.74
N GLY A 514 -9.58 -11.41 -15.77
CA GLY A 514 -8.38 -10.58 -15.94
C GLY A 514 -7.55 -11.03 -17.14
N VAL A 515 -6.23 -10.83 -17.11
CA VAL A 515 -5.34 -11.22 -18.21
C VAL A 515 -3.91 -11.39 -17.75
N TYR A 516 -3.27 -12.50 -18.09
CA TYR A 516 -1.85 -12.72 -17.85
C TYR A 516 -1.10 -12.61 -19.17
N ASP A 517 -0.05 -11.79 -19.21
CA ASP A 517 0.94 -11.74 -20.28
C ASP A 517 2.32 -11.99 -19.66
N LEU A 518 2.74 -13.26 -19.68
CA LEU A 518 3.88 -13.77 -18.93
C LEU A 518 4.93 -14.37 -19.85
N ALA A 519 6.19 -14.37 -19.42
CA ALA A 519 7.27 -15.10 -20.09
C ALA A 519 8.06 -15.89 -19.05
N PHE A 520 8.08 -17.22 -19.18
CA PHE A 520 8.74 -18.11 -18.22
C PHE A 520 9.26 -19.38 -18.89
N ILE A 521 10.06 -20.20 -18.20
CA ILE A 521 10.67 -21.39 -18.78
C ILE A 521 9.67 -22.54 -18.80
N GLY A 522 9.51 -23.21 -19.94
CA GLY A 522 8.71 -24.42 -20.14
C GLY A 522 7.23 -24.14 -20.43
N SER A 523 6.55 -25.15 -20.97
CA SER A 523 5.13 -25.05 -21.35
C SER A 523 4.21 -24.78 -20.14
N PRO A 524 3.21 -23.89 -20.28
CA PRO A 524 2.25 -23.58 -19.22
C PRO A 524 1.20 -24.69 -19.03
N GLU A 525 1.06 -25.60 -19.99
CA GLU A 525 0.07 -26.67 -19.98
C GLU A 525 0.28 -27.63 -18.81
N GLY A 526 -0.81 -27.92 -18.08
CA GLY A 526 -0.80 -28.73 -16.87
C GLY A 526 -0.19 -28.04 -15.63
N LYS A 527 0.26 -26.78 -15.75
CA LYS A 527 0.98 -26.08 -14.67
C LYS A 527 0.39 -24.75 -14.26
N LEU A 528 -0.04 -23.94 -15.22
CA LEU A 528 -0.42 -22.55 -14.98
C LEU A 528 -1.94 -22.34 -15.11
N TYR A 529 -2.56 -21.91 -14.03
CA TYR A 529 -3.90 -21.30 -14.07
C TYR A 529 -3.79 -19.90 -14.67
N ALA A 530 -4.71 -19.54 -15.56
CA ALA A 530 -4.80 -18.17 -16.08
C ALA A 530 -6.19 -17.90 -16.66
N PRO A 531 -6.72 -16.67 -16.56
CA PRO A 531 -7.96 -16.27 -17.19
C PRO A 531 -7.94 -16.41 -18.72
N PRO A 532 -9.10 -16.63 -19.37
CA PRO A 532 -9.21 -16.58 -20.83
C PRO A 532 -8.64 -15.28 -21.43
N GLY A 533 -8.03 -15.37 -22.61
CA GLY A 533 -7.33 -14.27 -23.27
C GLY A 533 -5.87 -14.08 -22.84
N SER A 534 -5.40 -14.81 -21.83
CA SER A 534 -4.01 -14.75 -21.38
C SER A 534 -3.02 -15.26 -22.42
N ARG A 535 -1.82 -14.67 -22.44
CA ARG A 535 -0.68 -15.00 -23.28
C ARG A 535 0.50 -15.45 -22.41
N TYR A 536 1.24 -16.46 -22.89
CA TYR A 536 2.44 -16.96 -22.21
C TYR A 536 3.55 -17.24 -23.23
N LEU A 537 4.78 -16.77 -22.99
CA LEU A 537 5.96 -17.08 -23.79
C LEU A 537 6.85 -18.09 -23.06
N ASP A 538 7.06 -19.26 -23.63
CA ASP A 538 8.06 -20.22 -23.16
C ASP A 538 9.46 -19.75 -23.57
N ARG A 539 10.26 -19.28 -22.61
CA ARG A 539 11.62 -18.78 -22.85
C ARG A 539 12.61 -19.87 -23.28
N ALA A 540 12.34 -21.15 -23.02
CA ALA A 540 13.24 -22.24 -23.42
C ALA A 540 13.07 -22.61 -24.89
N THR A 541 11.84 -22.54 -25.41
CA THR A 541 11.51 -22.98 -26.78
C THR A 541 11.19 -21.84 -27.74
N GLY A 542 10.87 -20.65 -27.22
CA GLY A 542 10.37 -19.52 -28.01
C GLY A 542 8.87 -19.63 -28.34
N ASN A 543 8.21 -20.71 -27.93
CA ASN A 543 6.79 -20.93 -28.20
C ASN A 543 5.92 -19.93 -27.44
N VAL A 544 4.88 -19.42 -28.10
CA VAL A 544 3.86 -18.60 -27.46
C VAL A 544 2.64 -19.46 -27.21
N TYR A 545 1.92 -19.24 -26.12
CA TYR A 545 0.69 -19.93 -25.78
C TYR A 545 -0.42 -18.91 -25.53
N ARG A 546 -1.66 -19.29 -25.86
CA ARG A 546 -2.86 -18.51 -25.57
C ARG A 546 -3.86 -19.33 -24.78
N LYS A 547 -4.47 -18.69 -23.79
CA LYS A 547 -5.57 -19.23 -23.02
C LYS A 547 -6.88 -18.94 -23.74
N VAL A 548 -7.48 -19.93 -24.39
CA VAL A 548 -8.69 -19.67 -25.20
C VAL A 548 -9.97 -19.81 -24.40
N HIS A 549 -10.05 -20.82 -23.53
CA HIS A 549 -11.20 -21.03 -22.66
C HIS A 549 -10.80 -21.50 -21.26
N GLY A 550 -11.72 -21.32 -20.32
CA GLY A 550 -11.55 -21.70 -18.93
C GLY A 550 -10.37 -21.01 -18.25
N TRP A 551 -10.15 -21.36 -16.98
CA TRP A 551 -9.07 -20.80 -16.17
C TRP A 551 -8.14 -21.85 -15.57
N LYS A 552 -8.43 -23.13 -15.80
CA LYS A 552 -7.71 -24.30 -15.25
C LYS A 552 -6.30 -24.41 -15.82
N LYS A 553 -5.53 -25.43 -15.40
CA LYS A 553 -4.16 -25.65 -15.90
C LYS A 553 -4.09 -26.18 -17.34
N THR A 554 -5.21 -26.64 -17.87
CA THR A 554 -5.35 -27.22 -19.22
C THR A 554 -5.81 -26.18 -20.23
N ASP A 555 -5.87 -26.49 -21.52
CA ASP A 555 -6.45 -25.63 -22.56
C ASP A 555 -5.58 -24.42 -22.92
N TRP A 556 -4.25 -24.56 -22.79
CA TRP A 556 -3.29 -23.65 -23.41
C TRP A 556 -3.01 -24.07 -24.84
N MET A 557 -3.31 -23.18 -25.78
CA MET A 557 -3.05 -23.39 -27.19
C MET A 557 -1.70 -22.83 -27.60
N ALA A 558 -0.86 -23.67 -28.18
CA ALA A 558 0.46 -23.25 -28.65
C ALA A 558 0.34 -22.48 -29.98
N SER A 559 0.82 -21.25 -29.99
CA SER A 559 1.27 -20.55 -31.20
C SER A 559 2.78 -20.76 -31.37
N LEU A 560 3.12 -21.67 -32.27
CA LEU A 560 4.47 -22.02 -32.67
C LEU A 560 4.91 -21.03 -33.75
N VAL A 561 6.16 -20.56 -33.68
CA VAL A 561 6.76 -19.76 -34.74
C VAL A 561 8.05 -20.46 -35.17
N ALA A 562 8.07 -20.97 -36.39
CA ALA A 562 9.24 -21.57 -37.01
C ALA A 562 9.82 -20.60 -38.05
N HIS A 563 11.11 -20.33 -37.94
CA HIS A 563 11.88 -19.69 -39.01
C HIS A 563 12.54 -20.77 -39.86
N HIS A 564 12.41 -20.69 -41.17
CA HIS A 564 12.97 -21.64 -42.11
C HIS A 564 13.50 -20.92 -43.35
N ALA A 565 14.81 -21.00 -43.58
CA ALA A 565 15.40 -20.56 -44.83
C ALA A 565 15.47 -21.74 -45.81
N SER A 566 15.08 -21.52 -47.07
CA SER A 566 15.22 -22.50 -48.14
C SER A 566 15.87 -21.90 -49.40
N GLU A 567 16.65 -22.73 -50.09
CA GLU A 567 17.26 -22.42 -51.38
C GLU A 567 16.91 -23.52 -52.39
N GLY A 568 16.37 -23.17 -53.57
CA GLY A 568 16.26 -24.13 -54.69
C GLY A 568 14.92 -24.17 -55.45
N SER A 569 14.96 -24.86 -56.60
CA SER A 569 13.91 -24.93 -57.64
C SER A 569 12.85 -26.02 -57.44
N GLY A 570 12.70 -26.56 -56.23
CA GLY A 570 11.87 -27.73 -55.98
C GLY A 570 11.26 -27.74 -54.59
N THR A 571 10.24 -28.58 -54.41
CA THR A 571 9.58 -28.82 -53.12
C THR A 571 10.64 -29.22 -52.09
N THR A 572 10.77 -28.44 -51.02
CA THR A 572 11.75 -28.76 -49.98
C THR A 572 11.25 -29.90 -49.09
N ALA A 573 12.17 -30.50 -48.32
CA ALA A 573 11.78 -31.43 -47.27
C ALA A 573 10.78 -30.74 -46.33
N PRO A 574 9.61 -31.34 -46.04
CA PRO A 574 8.60 -30.70 -45.22
C PRO A 574 9.13 -30.37 -43.82
N VAL A 575 8.89 -29.14 -43.37
CA VAL A 575 9.30 -28.64 -42.05
C VAL A 575 8.32 -29.16 -41.01
N ASN A 576 8.82 -29.89 -40.00
CA ASN A 576 7.98 -30.29 -38.86
C ASN A 576 7.51 -29.05 -38.11
N LEU A 577 6.21 -28.79 -38.10
CA LEU A 577 5.62 -27.68 -37.35
C LEU A 577 5.20 -28.14 -35.96
N TYR A 578 4.46 -29.25 -35.88
CA TYR A 578 3.89 -29.72 -34.62
C TYR A 578 3.80 -31.24 -34.59
N LEU A 579 4.22 -31.85 -33.48
CA LEU A 579 3.99 -33.27 -33.19
C LEU A 579 2.58 -33.43 -32.64
N VAL A 580 1.72 -34.17 -33.35
CA VAL A 580 0.35 -34.49 -32.91
C VAL A 580 0.44 -35.48 -31.75
N PRO A 581 -0.02 -35.13 -30.53
CA PRO A 581 -0.01 -36.05 -29.39
C PRO A 581 -0.90 -37.28 -29.62
N GLU A 582 -0.61 -38.38 -28.92
CA GLU A 582 -1.50 -39.54 -28.94
C GLU A 582 -2.85 -39.22 -28.28
N ASN A 583 -3.92 -39.85 -28.76
CA ASN A 583 -5.30 -39.67 -28.34
C ASN A 583 -5.77 -38.19 -28.36
N SER A 584 -5.44 -37.47 -29.43
CA SER A 584 -5.82 -36.07 -29.58
C SER A 584 -6.38 -35.76 -30.97
N VAL A 585 -7.20 -34.71 -31.05
CA VAL A 585 -7.57 -34.03 -32.29
C VAL A 585 -6.93 -32.66 -32.27
N VAL A 586 -6.27 -32.28 -33.34
CA VAL A 586 -5.55 -31.03 -33.48
C VAL A 586 -6.12 -30.25 -34.65
N HIS A 587 -6.30 -28.94 -34.49
CA HIS A 587 -6.56 -28.04 -35.59
C HIS A 587 -5.44 -27.01 -35.65
N ALA A 588 -4.76 -26.93 -36.79
CA ALA A 588 -3.63 -26.04 -37.00
C ALA A 588 -3.98 -24.96 -38.00
N SER A 589 -3.85 -23.69 -37.62
CA SER A 589 -3.96 -22.52 -38.50
C SER A 589 -2.57 -21.91 -38.69
N VAL A 590 -2.11 -21.78 -39.93
CA VAL A 590 -0.73 -21.41 -40.24
C VAL A 590 -0.69 -20.22 -41.19
N VAL A 591 0.08 -19.21 -40.81
CA VAL A 591 0.45 -18.06 -41.65
C VAL A 591 1.93 -18.18 -41.97
N ALA A 592 2.26 -18.30 -43.25
CA ALA A 592 3.64 -18.32 -43.73
C ALA A 592 3.94 -17.04 -44.49
N VAL A 593 4.97 -16.31 -44.08
CA VAL A 593 5.47 -15.13 -44.78
C VAL A 593 6.82 -15.49 -45.38
N ALA A 594 6.95 -15.33 -46.70
CA ALA A 594 8.18 -15.52 -47.43
C ALA A 594 8.76 -14.16 -47.84
N ARG A 595 10.08 -14.01 -47.79
CA ARG A 595 10.80 -12.88 -48.38
C ARG A 595 12.09 -13.35 -49.04
N SER A 596 12.41 -12.78 -50.18
CA SER A 596 13.69 -12.99 -50.86
C SER A 596 14.61 -11.79 -50.72
N ALA A 597 15.89 -11.98 -51.07
CA ALA A 597 16.90 -10.92 -51.01
C ALA A 597 16.67 -9.77 -52.03
N ASP A 598 15.95 -10.03 -53.12
CA ASP A 598 15.55 -9.07 -54.15
C ASP A 598 14.23 -8.34 -53.85
N GLY A 599 13.64 -8.57 -52.67
CA GLY A 599 12.48 -7.82 -52.18
C GLY A 599 11.11 -8.40 -52.56
N GLU A 600 11.06 -9.59 -53.18
CA GLU A 600 9.80 -10.31 -53.36
C GLU A 600 9.26 -10.82 -52.03
N CYS A 601 7.94 -10.96 -51.94
CA CYS A 601 7.27 -11.39 -50.73
C CYS A 601 5.97 -12.15 -51.03
N ALA A 602 5.71 -13.16 -50.21
CA ALA A 602 4.44 -13.86 -50.23
C ALA A 602 3.91 -14.07 -48.82
N VAL A 603 2.59 -14.16 -48.69
CA VAL A 603 1.88 -14.50 -47.46
C VAL A 603 0.83 -15.55 -47.79
N TYR A 604 1.01 -16.74 -47.23
CA TYR A 604 0.08 -17.86 -47.35
C TYR A 604 -0.61 -18.14 -46.03
N ARG A 605 -1.89 -18.52 -46.10
CA ARG A 605 -2.69 -18.88 -44.92
C ARG A 605 -3.37 -20.22 -45.12
N ARG A 606 -3.07 -21.21 -44.26
CA ARG A 606 -3.60 -22.57 -44.38
C ARG A 606 -4.14 -23.05 -43.04
N ALA A 607 -5.21 -23.83 -43.04
CA ALA A 607 -5.69 -24.60 -41.90
C ALA A 607 -5.72 -26.09 -42.21
N VAL A 608 -5.43 -26.94 -41.23
CA VAL A 608 -5.58 -28.39 -41.34
C VAL A 608 -5.99 -28.99 -40.01
N GLY A 609 -6.96 -29.90 -40.03
CA GLY A 609 -7.24 -30.77 -38.89
C GLY A 609 -6.33 -32.00 -38.94
N ALA A 610 -5.94 -32.53 -37.79
CA ALA A 610 -5.25 -33.80 -37.64
C ALA A 610 -5.83 -34.57 -36.46
N ARG A 611 -5.86 -35.89 -36.49
CA ARG A 611 -6.17 -36.71 -35.32
C ARG A 611 -5.16 -37.82 -35.19
N ARG A 612 -4.90 -38.26 -33.97
CA ARG A 612 -3.98 -39.36 -33.70
C ARG A 612 -4.48 -40.19 -32.53
N ASN A 613 -4.68 -41.48 -32.75
CA ASN A 613 -4.96 -42.45 -31.69
C ASN A 613 -3.63 -43.00 -31.11
N ALA A 614 -3.66 -43.61 -29.94
CA ALA A 614 -2.49 -44.25 -29.34
C ALA A 614 -1.85 -45.30 -30.26
N GLY A 615 -0.53 -45.28 -30.39
CA GLY A 615 0.24 -46.28 -31.15
C GLY A 615 0.11 -46.20 -32.68
N VAL A 616 -0.54 -45.18 -33.23
CA VAL A 616 -0.67 -44.99 -34.69
C VAL A 616 -0.15 -43.62 -35.14
N ASP A 617 0.15 -43.50 -36.44
CA ASP A 617 0.50 -42.23 -37.09
C ASP A 617 -0.71 -41.27 -37.10
N ALA A 618 -0.43 -39.97 -37.17
CA ALA A 618 -1.46 -38.94 -37.29
C ALA A 618 -2.06 -38.94 -38.70
N GLU A 619 -3.38 -38.74 -38.79
CA GLU A 619 -4.10 -38.61 -40.05
C GLU A 619 -4.78 -37.25 -40.16
N ALA A 620 -4.85 -36.71 -41.38
CA ALA A 620 -5.54 -35.44 -41.62
C ALA A 620 -7.06 -35.59 -41.41
N VAL A 621 -7.65 -34.63 -40.72
CA VAL A 621 -9.10 -34.49 -40.55
C VAL A 621 -9.58 -33.44 -41.54
N GLY A 622 -10.10 -33.93 -42.68
CA GLY A 622 -10.54 -33.08 -43.78
C GLY A 622 -9.40 -32.61 -44.68
N ALA A 623 -9.75 -31.80 -45.68
CA ALA A 623 -8.78 -31.18 -46.59
C ALA A 623 -8.14 -29.94 -45.97
N VAL A 624 -6.91 -29.62 -46.40
CA VAL A 624 -6.26 -28.35 -46.07
C VAL A 624 -7.10 -27.21 -46.64
N GLN A 625 -7.39 -26.21 -45.83
CA GLN A 625 -8.18 -25.04 -46.22
C GLN A 625 -7.28 -23.82 -46.40
N THR A 626 -7.53 -23.02 -47.43
CA THR A 626 -6.95 -21.67 -47.52
C THR A 626 -7.81 -20.72 -46.69
N ILE A 627 -7.19 -19.97 -45.77
CA ILE A 627 -7.90 -19.04 -44.89
C ILE A 627 -7.74 -17.61 -45.41
N GLY A 628 -8.83 -17.04 -45.94
CA GLY A 628 -8.79 -15.70 -46.54
C GLY A 628 -8.06 -15.70 -47.89
N THR A 629 -7.42 -14.58 -48.23
CA THR A 629 -6.74 -14.38 -49.52
C THR A 629 -5.23 -14.40 -49.34
N ASP A 630 -4.54 -15.28 -50.06
CA ASP A 630 -3.08 -15.24 -50.15
C ASP A 630 -2.62 -13.97 -50.86
N GLY A 631 -1.42 -13.50 -50.56
CA GLY A 631 -0.81 -12.36 -51.25
C GLY A 631 0.57 -12.75 -51.72
N GLU A 632 0.81 -12.77 -53.03
CA GLU A 632 2.09 -13.16 -53.63
C GLU A 632 2.42 -12.20 -54.77
N ASN A 633 3.72 -11.87 -54.93
CA ASN A 633 4.21 -11.15 -56.10
C ASN A 633 5.05 -12.04 -57.04
N ASP A 634 5.24 -13.31 -56.70
CA ASP A 634 5.80 -14.36 -57.55
C ASP A 634 4.93 -15.62 -57.45
N ALA A 635 4.31 -16.03 -58.56
CA ALA A 635 3.42 -17.19 -58.63
C ALA A 635 4.16 -18.54 -58.61
N ALA A 636 5.49 -18.53 -58.64
CA ALA A 636 6.31 -19.74 -58.54
C ALA A 636 6.44 -20.25 -57.09
N TRP A 637 6.04 -19.45 -56.09
CA TRP A 637 6.15 -19.84 -54.69
C TRP A 637 4.89 -20.60 -54.25
N GLY A 638 5.05 -21.47 -53.25
CA GLY A 638 3.93 -22.26 -52.76
C GLY A 638 4.09 -22.61 -51.30
N PHE A 639 2.96 -22.66 -50.60
CA PHE A 639 2.88 -23.14 -49.23
C PHE A 639 1.67 -24.05 -49.07
N ASN A 640 1.91 -25.23 -48.51
CA ASN A 640 0.86 -26.17 -48.14
C ASN A 640 1.14 -26.80 -46.78
N LEU A 641 0.10 -27.36 -46.16
CA LEU A 641 0.23 -28.19 -44.97
C LEU A 641 0.05 -29.65 -45.32
N ILE A 642 0.79 -30.53 -44.65
CA ILE A 642 0.59 -31.97 -44.74
C ILE A 642 0.60 -32.58 -43.34
N VAL A 643 -0.22 -33.62 -43.13
CA VAL A 643 -0.14 -34.46 -41.94
C VAL A 643 0.59 -35.73 -42.35
N GLN A 644 1.78 -35.96 -41.81
CA GLN A 644 2.64 -37.06 -42.19
C GLN A 644 3.39 -37.60 -40.97
N TYR A 645 3.41 -38.93 -40.82
CA TYR A 645 3.89 -39.60 -39.61
C TYR A 645 3.10 -39.07 -38.40
N ASN A 646 3.80 -38.61 -37.37
CA ASN A 646 3.19 -38.02 -36.19
C ASN A 646 3.12 -36.49 -36.23
N TYR A 647 3.35 -35.85 -37.38
CA TYR A 647 3.54 -34.40 -37.47
C TYR A 647 2.57 -33.71 -38.43
N ILE A 648 2.17 -32.49 -38.06
CA ILE A 648 1.76 -31.46 -39.01
C ILE A 648 3.02 -30.80 -39.54
N ARG A 649 3.18 -30.74 -40.86
CA ARG A 649 4.36 -30.22 -41.54
C ARG A 649 4.00 -29.13 -42.54
N ALA A 650 4.86 -28.13 -42.67
CA ALA A 650 4.82 -27.18 -43.77
C ALA A 650 5.58 -27.74 -44.96
N GLN A 651 4.95 -27.75 -46.13
CA GLN A 651 5.61 -27.98 -47.39
C GLN A 651 5.70 -26.66 -48.12
N VAL A 652 6.95 -26.21 -48.37
CA VAL A 652 7.21 -24.97 -49.09
C VAL A 652 7.83 -25.28 -50.46
N THR A 653 7.48 -24.46 -51.44
CA THR A 653 8.04 -24.51 -52.80
C THR A 653 8.64 -23.15 -53.10
N GLY A 654 9.90 -23.12 -53.50
CA GLY A 654 10.62 -21.90 -53.88
C GLY A 654 10.82 -21.75 -55.39
N ALA A 655 11.49 -20.68 -55.78
CA ALA A 655 11.89 -20.39 -57.16
C ALA A 655 13.39 -20.66 -57.39
N THR A 656 13.74 -21.15 -58.58
CA THR A 656 15.13 -21.45 -58.98
C THR A 656 16.05 -20.25 -58.77
N GLY A 657 17.13 -20.43 -58.00
CA GLY A 657 18.19 -19.43 -57.84
C GLY A 657 17.88 -18.29 -56.86
N LYS A 658 16.81 -18.40 -56.06
CA LYS A 658 16.49 -17.43 -55.00
C LYS A 658 16.61 -18.05 -53.62
N ASN A 659 17.14 -17.26 -52.68
CA ASN A 659 17.12 -17.57 -51.26
C ASN A 659 15.85 -16.97 -50.67
N ILE A 660 14.99 -17.82 -50.12
CA ILE A 660 13.71 -17.41 -49.56
C ILE A 660 13.72 -17.69 -48.07
N ASP A 661 13.54 -16.65 -47.28
CA ASP A 661 13.38 -16.73 -45.83
C ASP A 661 11.89 -16.85 -45.50
N TRP A 662 11.50 -17.96 -44.90
CA TRP A 662 10.14 -18.25 -44.48
C TRP A 662 10.00 -18.06 -42.98
N LEU A 663 9.13 -17.13 -42.60
CA LEU A 663 8.59 -17.00 -41.25
C LEU A 663 7.24 -17.73 -41.22
N ILE A 664 7.19 -18.89 -40.58
CA ILE A 664 5.99 -19.72 -40.47
C ILE A 664 5.45 -19.61 -39.05
N ARG A 665 4.28 -19.00 -38.90
CA ARG A 665 3.57 -18.94 -37.63
C ARG A 665 2.38 -19.90 -37.66
N THR A 666 2.34 -20.80 -36.70
CA THR A 666 1.36 -21.87 -36.57
C THR A 666 0.63 -21.72 -35.25
N GLU A 667 -0.70 -21.65 -35.27
CA GLU A 667 -1.57 -21.68 -34.10
C GLU A 667 -2.23 -23.07 -34.03
N ILE A 668 -2.14 -23.71 -32.87
CA ILE A 668 -2.58 -25.08 -32.64
C ILE A 668 -3.71 -25.09 -31.60
N ASP A 669 -4.90 -25.51 -32.00
CA ASP A 669 -5.97 -26.00 -31.13
C ASP A 669 -5.74 -27.50 -30.88
N VAL A 670 -5.78 -27.97 -29.63
CA VAL A 670 -5.76 -29.42 -29.30
C VAL A 670 -7.03 -29.73 -28.52
N HIS A 671 -7.72 -30.79 -28.91
CA HIS A 671 -9.00 -31.26 -28.37
C HIS A 671 -8.92 -32.74 -27.98
#